data_AF-A0A0V1AX49-F1
#
_entry.id   AF-A0A0V1AX49-F1
#
_cell.length_a   1.000
_cell.length_b   1.000
_cell.length_c   1.000
_cell.angle_alpha   90.00
_cell.angle_beta   90.00
_cell.angle_gamma   90.00
#
_symmetry.space_group_name_H-M   'P 1'
#
loop_
_entity.id
_entity.type
_entity.pdbx_description
1 polymer ?
#
loop_
_entity_poly.entity_id
_entity_poly.type
_entity_poly.pdbx_seq_one_letter_code
_entity_poly.pdbx_strand_id
1 'polypeptide(L)'
;MASEAEKLAVTCVCNQGPPTGQYGIAYSYFPTPGPLPNAESVANALFDEGALNYDYNTNTCAAGTTCDNYKQFTWYQADKLGCAIANCPTVNGLCAGMNTGASGYLAVCAYTYKALLTQVPYVMGLNGQPCTFCAAHDIVCSQNLCCPVEIGTVIGAPGCGAQPVQADMALLHRYFNNAIRSNYLAVNQSVLHALNSDPSVGNLGVIGAVAIRNDGSTCPYLQRIHHIYNPAYLMDIYLINELVYNQRLSEGYWDKGVIGYAVPGPYLCGATIPIYEFYSAAFLCTVQLQNSSDVIGLFKNTIPGSYTFQDTLVNLNDEALFINTHNSLRASLLGGNMECTLEYDDDMAKWSAKEALKCSCNENPPTGPYGVAYSYTPSPGKAPTAEDIANSFFEEGAMNYNYASNTCEPGATCDNFKQFSWYQASKIGCSLAKCQAVNGPCAGINAGAPGYLGVCAYSHKALLNQVPYVVGMNNQPCTYCASTEVICSQNLCCTREIGVFNEQSCGKQPSKDDMVKLVRFFDNNKRTNLLVTDVNEMQRLRRLPEVTDLGAIGSLAKEKTNSCPYLKPVHHLFSNKLQMDVYLTNTEVYKERLRDGFENKGIIGYALAGPEACQVSVAIYTFFSQALGTTVQLQNGTDVLQLLRGQIPGSFLYQGVEFYVWEPDASP
;
A
#
# COMPACT_ATOMS: atom_id res chain seq x y z
N MET A 1 20.08 -23.07 -9.54
CA MET A 1 19.15 -22.55 -8.52
C MET A 1 17.76 -23.15 -8.68
N ALA A 2 16.91 -22.71 -9.61
CA ALA A 2 15.54 -23.26 -9.75
C ALA A 2 15.48 -24.81 -9.80
N SER A 3 16.30 -25.47 -10.61
CA SER A 3 16.34 -26.94 -10.68
C SER A 3 16.88 -27.64 -9.41
N GLU A 4 17.68 -26.95 -8.59
CA GLU A 4 18.10 -27.48 -7.28
C GLU A 4 16.99 -27.26 -6.24
N ALA A 5 16.29 -26.13 -6.30
CA ALA A 5 15.10 -25.89 -5.51
C ALA A 5 13.99 -26.91 -5.83
N GLU A 6 13.79 -27.24 -7.11
CA GLU A 6 12.85 -28.29 -7.56
C GLU A 6 13.23 -29.66 -7.00
N LYS A 7 14.49 -30.06 -7.17
CA LYS A 7 15.05 -31.31 -6.62
C LYS A 7 14.89 -31.40 -5.10
N LEU A 8 14.96 -30.28 -4.37
CA LEU A 8 14.75 -30.24 -2.92
C LEU A 8 13.26 -30.23 -2.56
N ALA A 9 12.41 -29.48 -3.28
CA ALA A 9 10.97 -29.41 -3.03
C ALA A 9 10.31 -30.79 -3.13
N VAL A 10 10.66 -31.59 -4.15
CA VAL A 10 10.13 -32.95 -4.33
C VAL A 10 10.59 -33.97 -3.28
N THR A 11 11.53 -33.62 -2.40
CA THR A 11 11.86 -34.48 -1.24
C THR A 11 10.80 -34.40 -0.14
N CYS A 12 9.97 -33.36 -0.13
CA CYS A 12 8.98 -33.08 0.91
C CYS A 12 9.57 -33.00 2.34
N VAL A 13 10.85 -32.65 2.43
CA VAL A 13 11.60 -32.54 3.69
C VAL A 13 12.30 -31.17 3.73
N CYS A 14 12.26 -30.49 4.88
CA CYS A 14 12.85 -29.16 5.06
C CYS A 14 13.73 -29.04 6.32
N ASN A 15 14.64 -28.07 6.32
CA ASN A 15 15.45 -27.64 7.48
C ASN A 15 16.15 -28.78 8.26
N GLN A 16 16.72 -29.77 7.57
CA GLN A 16 17.46 -30.90 8.17
C GLN A 16 18.93 -30.57 8.54
N GLY A 17 19.23 -29.29 8.80
CA GLY A 17 20.58 -28.76 9.02
C GLY A 17 21.11 -27.89 7.88
N PRO A 18 22.36 -27.42 7.96
CA PRO A 18 22.92 -26.45 7.02
C PRO A 18 22.97 -26.97 5.58
N PRO A 19 22.65 -26.14 4.55
CA PRO A 19 22.67 -26.58 3.15
C PRO A 19 24.06 -27.07 2.71
N THR A 20 24.15 -28.34 2.29
CA THR A 20 25.41 -28.97 1.85
C THR A 20 25.79 -28.65 0.40
N GLY A 21 24.82 -28.29 -0.45
CA GLY A 21 25.03 -27.92 -1.87
C GLY A 21 25.75 -26.58 -2.06
N GLN A 22 25.86 -26.08 -3.30
CA GLN A 22 26.51 -24.79 -3.57
C GLN A 22 25.69 -23.58 -3.08
N TYR A 23 24.37 -23.65 -3.19
CA TYR A 23 23.46 -22.54 -3.01
C TYR A 23 23.03 -22.34 -1.55
N GLY A 24 22.61 -21.10 -1.23
CA GLY A 24 21.78 -20.82 -0.07
C GLY A 24 20.35 -21.33 -0.31
N ILE A 25 19.67 -21.87 0.70
CA ILE A 25 18.33 -22.48 0.54
C ILE A 25 17.38 -21.97 1.63
N ALA A 26 16.17 -21.58 1.24
CA ALA A 26 15.07 -21.22 2.12
C ALA A 26 13.81 -22.04 1.77
N TYR A 27 13.02 -22.40 2.78
CA TYR A 27 11.81 -23.24 2.66
C TYR A 27 10.56 -22.51 3.18
N SER A 28 9.40 -22.74 2.58
CA SER A 28 8.09 -22.31 3.11
C SER A 28 7.06 -23.44 2.99
N TYR A 29 6.23 -23.61 4.01
CA TYR A 29 5.16 -24.60 4.05
C TYR A 29 3.78 -23.94 3.97
N PHE A 30 2.89 -24.49 3.13
CA PHE A 30 1.50 -24.05 3.02
C PHE A 30 0.55 -25.26 3.20
N PRO A 31 -0.34 -25.26 4.22
CA PRO A 31 -1.20 -26.41 4.49
C PRO A 31 -2.24 -26.64 3.40
N THR A 32 -2.60 -27.90 3.19
CA THR A 32 -3.75 -28.31 2.35
C THR A 32 -4.84 -28.97 3.21
N PRO A 33 -6.14 -28.72 2.95
CA PRO A 33 -6.71 -27.95 1.84
C PRO A 33 -6.49 -26.44 1.97
N GLY A 34 -6.04 -25.80 0.89
CA GLY A 34 -5.70 -24.38 0.84
C GLY A 34 -5.43 -23.92 -0.59
N PRO A 35 -5.45 -22.60 -0.86
CA PRO A 35 -5.12 -22.07 -2.18
C PRO A 35 -3.67 -22.41 -2.53
N LEU A 36 -3.40 -22.61 -3.83
CA LEU A 36 -2.03 -22.74 -4.30
C LEU A 36 -1.26 -21.43 -4.00
N PRO A 37 -0.10 -21.48 -3.32
CA PRO A 37 0.73 -20.29 -3.10
C PRO A 37 1.24 -19.73 -4.43
N ASN A 38 1.03 -18.42 -4.65
CA ASN A 38 1.63 -17.67 -5.75
C ASN A 38 3.03 -17.14 -5.33
N ALA A 39 3.77 -16.50 -6.24
CA ALA A 39 5.12 -16.01 -5.96
C ALA A 39 5.17 -14.99 -4.80
N GLU A 40 4.16 -14.14 -4.69
CA GLU A 40 3.98 -13.18 -3.60
C GLU A 40 3.78 -13.89 -2.25
N SER A 41 2.93 -14.93 -2.21
CA SER A 41 2.69 -15.75 -1.01
C SER A 41 3.96 -16.45 -0.52
N VAL A 42 4.81 -16.92 -1.44
CA VAL A 42 6.11 -17.54 -1.10
C VAL A 42 7.10 -16.50 -0.57
N ALA A 43 7.18 -15.32 -1.19
CA ALA A 43 8.04 -14.25 -0.71
C ALA A 43 7.62 -13.75 0.68
N ASN A 44 6.32 -13.53 0.90
CA ASN A 44 5.77 -13.09 2.18
C ASN A 44 6.01 -14.15 3.26
N ALA A 45 5.74 -15.44 3.00
CA ALA A 45 6.00 -16.50 3.99
C ALA A 45 7.47 -16.61 4.42
N LEU A 46 8.43 -16.29 3.54
CA LEU A 46 9.86 -16.23 3.88
C LEU A 46 10.24 -14.97 4.67
N PHE A 47 9.55 -13.85 4.43
CA PHE A 47 9.70 -12.62 5.19
C PHE A 47 9.08 -12.75 6.60
N ASP A 48 7.86 -13.24 6.69
CA ASP A 48 7.06 -13.38 7.91
C ASP A 48 7.77 -14.27 8.96
N GLU A 49 8.52 -15.31 8.53
CA GLU A 49 9.28 -16.19 9.43
C GLU A 49 10.16 -15.41 10.41
N GLY A 50 10.89 -14.39 9.93
CA GLY A 50 11.82 -13.61 10.75
C GLY A 50 11.34 -12.20 11.05
N ALA A 51 10.46 -11.59 10.25
CA ALA A 51 9.83 -10.32 10.59
C ALA A 51 9.11 -10.38 11.96
N LEU A 52 8.65 -11.58 12.35
CA LEU A 52 7.99 -11.84 13.64
C LEU A 52 8.88 -12.46 14.72
N ASN A 53 10.04 -13.06 14.37
CA ASN A 53 10.82 -13.92 15.29
C ASN A 53 12.33 -13.65 15.33
N TYR A 54 12.90 -12.87 14.41
CA TYR A 54 14.33 -12.64 14.30
C TYR A 54 14.73 -11.29 14.92
N ASP A 55 15.52 -11.32 16.01
CA ASP A 55 16.14 -10.12 16.55
C ASP A 55 17.47 -9.85 15.84
N TYR A 56 17.45 -8.79 15.03
CA TYR A 56 18.63 -8.28 14.32
C TYR A 56 19.78 -7.89 15.25
N ASN A 57 19.50 -7.30 16.42
CA ASN A 57 20.52 -6.72 17.30
C ASN A 57 21.31 -7.81 18.04
N THR A 58 20.63 -8.85 18.52
CA THR A 58 21.30 -10.01 19.13
C THR A 58 21.70 -11.07 18.11
N ASN A 59 21.21 -10.97 16.86
CA ASN A 59 21.38 -11.98 15.81
C ASN A 59 20.82 -13.36 16.24
N THR A 60 19.70 -13.35 16.98
CA THR A 60 19.04 -14.55 17.50
C THR A 60 17.61 -14.69 16.98
N CYS A 61 17.03 -15.87 17.17
CA CYS A 61 15.63 -16.18 16.85
C CYS A 61 14.88 -16.51 18.14
N ALA A 62 13.57 -16.31 18.17
CA ALA A 62 12.72 -16.61 19.33
C ALA A 62 12.89 -18.05 19.85
N ALA A 63 12.76 -18.23 21.16
CA ALA A 63 13.06 -19.51 21.81
C ALA A 63 12.13 -20.64 21.33
N GLY A 64 12.72 -21.65 20.68
CA GLY A 64 11.99 -22.80 20.13
C GLY A 64 11.60 -22.69 18.65
N THR A 65 11.95 -21.60 17.96
CA THR A 65 11.77 -21.44 16.51
C THR A 65 13.13 -21.37 15.79
N THR A 66 13.10 -21.36 14.45
CA THR A 66 14.28 -21.12 13.61
C THR A 66 13.97 -20.00 12.63
N CYS A 67 14.94 -19.11 12.39
CA CYS A 67 14.82 -17.98 11.46
C CYS A 67 15.73 -18.20 10.23
N ASP A 68 16.12 -19.44 9.97
CA ASP A 68 17.14 -19.79 8.97
C ASP A 68 16.70 -19.47 7.54
N ASN A 69 15.40 -19.64 7.24
CA ASN A 69 14.87 -19.35 5.91
C ASN A 69 14.75 -17.83 5.72
N TYR A 70 14.33 -17.08 6.75
CA TYR A 70 14.34 -15.61 6.74
C TYR A 70 15.76 -15.06 6.55
N LYS A 71 16.74 -15.57 7.29
CA LYS A 71 18.14 -15.12 7.19
C LYS A 71 18.74 -15.43 5.82
N GLN A 72 18.25 -16.48 5.16
CA GLN A 72 18.63 -16.79 3.78
C GLN A 72 17.90 -15.92 2.75
N PHE A 73 16.61 -15.66 2.95
CA PHE A 73 15.79 -14.77 2.12
C PHE A 73 16.31 -13.33 2.14
N THR A 74 16.73 -12.85 3.31
CA THR A 74 17.27 -11.48 3.51
C THR A 74 18.79 -11.38 3.35
N TRP A 75 19.48 -12.42 2.88
CA TRP A 75 20.95 -12.43 2.81
C TRP A 75 21.49 -11.41 1.77
N TYR A 76 22.18 -10.37 2.25
CA TYR A 76 22.51 -9.17 1.47
C TYR A 76 23.32 -9.38 0.18
N GLN A 77 24.03 -10.51 0.06
CA GLN A 77 24.82 -10.83 -1.15
C GLN A 77 23.99 -11.51 -2.25
N ALA A 78 22.78 -11.99 -1.95
CA ALA A 78 21.97 -12.74 -2.89
C ALA A 78 21.47 -11.86 -4.06
N ASP A 79 22.19 -11.92 -5.19
CA ASP A 79 21.89 -11.18 -6.42
C ASP A 79 20.91 -11.91 -7.34
N LYS A 80 20.75 -13.23 -7.17
CA LYS A 80 19.91 -14.10 -8.00
C LYS A 80 19.29 -15.20 -7.15
N LEU A 81 18.08 -15.60 -7.52
CA LEU A 81 17.34 -16.69 -6.92
C LEU A 81 16.68 -17.58 -7.98
N GLY A 82 16.22 -18.75 -7.56
CA GLY A 82 15.27 -19.55 -8.32
C GLY A 82 14.51 -20.47 -7.39
N CYS A 83 13.18 -20.45 -7.47
CA CYS A 83 12.29 -21.20 -6.59
C CYS A 83 11.52 -22.29 -7.34
N ALA A 84 11.01 -23.26 -6.59
CA ALA A 84 10.10 -24.30 -7.05
C ALA A 84 9.10 -24.65 -5.95
N ILE A 85 7.98 -25.28 -6.31
CA ILE A 85 6.92 -25.70 -5.38
C ILE A 85 6.54 -27.14 -5.69
N ALA A 86 6.47 -27.98 -4.66
CA ALA A 86 5.97 -29.35 -4.75
C ALA A 86 4.69 -29.49 -3.93
N ASN A 87 3.73 -30.29 -4.41
CA ASN A 87 2.58 -30.73 -3.61
C ASN A 87 2.97 -32.02 -2.89
N CYS A 88 2.96 -32.00 -1.55
CA CYS A 88 3.51 -33.06 -0.72
C CYS A 88 2.41 -33.75 0.11
N PRO A 89 2.25 -35.08 0.00
CA PRO A 89 1.33 -35.84 0.85
C PRO A 89 1.62 -35.70 2.35
N THR A 90 2.90 -35.53 2.71
CA THR A 90 3.37 -35.18 4.06
C THR A 90 4.62 -34.31 3.93
N VAL A 91 4.69 -33.18 4.63
CA VAL A 91 5.89 -32.34 4.73
C VAL A 91 6.55 -32.55 6.09
N ASN A 92 7.84 -32.88 6.11
CA ASN A 92 8.57 -33.19 7.34
C ASN A 92 9.73 -32.23 7.58
N GLY A 93 9.74 -31.52 8.71
CA GLY A 93 10.86 -30.65 9.11
C GLY A 93 10.41 -29.33 9.72
N LEU A 94 11.38 -28.54 10.16
CA LEU A 94 11.12 -27.36 11.00
C LEU A 94 10.27 -26.28 10.31
N CYS A 95 10.32 -26.14 8.98
CA CYS A 95 9.44 -25.22 8.23
C CYS A 95 7.94 -25.52 8.39
N ALA A 96 7.55 -26.77 8.68
CA ALA A 96 6.16 -27.14 8.93
C ALA A 96 5.77 -26.93 10.40
N GLY A 97 6.75 -26.76 11.30
CA GLY A 97 6.54 -26.61 12.74
C GLY A 97 5.68 -27.74 13.32
N MET A 98 4.62 -27.36 14.05
CA MET A 98 3.63 -28.30 14.59
C MET A 98 2.86 -29.10 13.53
N ASN A 99 2.90 -28.68 12.26
CA ASN A 99 2.30 -29.40 11.13
C ASN A 99 3.25 -30.41 10.48
N THR A 100 4.40 -30.72 11.09
CA THR A 100 5.29 -31.80 10.65
C THR A 100 4.52 -33.11 10.48
N GLY A 101 4.55 -33.68 9.28
CA GLY A 101 3.80 -34.88 8.90
C GLY A 101 2.43 -34.60 8.26
N ALA A 102 1.97 -33.34 8.17
CA ALA A 102 0.73 -32.97 7.47
C ALA A 102 0.94 -32.73 5.96
N SER A 103 -0.15 -32.81 5.19
CA SER A 103 -0.17 -32.55 3.75
C SER A 103 -0.11 -31.05 3.43
N GLY A 104 0.71 -30.65 2.47
CA GLY A 104 0.84 -29.26 2.06
C GLY A 104 1.72 -29.03 0.84
N TYR A 105 1.77 -27.78 0.39
CA TYR A 105 2.75 -27.35 -0.60
C TYR A 105 4.06 -27.00 0.11
N LEU A 106 5.17 -27.58 -0.36
CA LEU A 106 6.52 -27.18 0.03
C LEU A 106 7.11 -26.29 -1.06
N ALA A 107 7.26 -25.01 -0.77
CA ALA A 107 8.02 -24.07 -1.59
C ALA A 107 9.49 -24.08 -1.15
N VAL A 108 10.40 -24.03 -2.11
CA VAL A 108 11.85 -23.94 -1.88
C VAL A 108 12.41 -22.84 -2.77
N CYS A 109 13.27 -21.99 -2.23
CA CYS A 109 14.01 -20.97 -2.97
C CYS A 109 15.52 -21.17 -2.78
N ALA A 110 16.26 -21.19 -3.89
CA ALA A 110 17.71 -21.32 -3.91
C ALA A 110 18.37 -20.02 -4.38
N TYR A 111 19.42 -19.59 -3.67
CA TYR A 111 20.08 -18.29 -3.81
C TYR A 111 21.57 -18.44 -4.15
N THR A 112 22.16 -17.43 -4.80
CA THR A 112 23.58 -17.43 -5.20
C THR A 112 24.57 -17.52 -4.04
N TYR A 113 24.22 -16.99 -2.88
CA TYR A 113 25.07 -16.97 -1.69
C TYR A 113 24.36 -17.64 -0.51
N LYS A 114 25.14 -18.37 0.30
CA LYS A 114 24.67 -18.98 1.54
C LYS A 114 24.66 -17.95 2.66
N ALA A 115 23.58 -17.92 3.44
CA ALA A 115 23.57 -17.20 4.69
C ALA A 115 24.53 -17.81 5.71
N LEU A 116 25.34 -16.95 6.34
CA LEU A 116 26.12 -17.32 7.52
C LEU A 116 25.20 -17.15 8.73
N LEU A 117 24.63 -18.25 9.22
CA LEU A 117 23.65 -18.23 10.31
C LEU A 117 24.21 -17.64 11.63
N THR A 118 25.54 -17.55 11.77
CA THR A 118 26.23 -16.89 12.90
C THR A 118 26.44 -15.37 12.70
N GLN A 119 25.97 -14.77 11.61
CA GLN A 119 26.06 -13.34 11.30
C GLN A 119 24.67 -12.77 10.99
N VAL A 120 24.51 -11.45 11.12
CA VAL A 120 23.28 -10.77 10.68
C VAL A 120 23.12 -10.90 9.15
N PRO A 121 21.90 -11.09 8.63
CA PRO A 121 21.71 -11.42 7.21
C PRO A 121 21.93 -10.22 6.27
N TYR A 122 21.76 -9.02 6.78
CA TYR A 122 22.09 -7.76 6.12
C TYR A 122 22.69 -6.80 7.15
N VAL A 123 23.15 -5.64 6.69
CA VAL A 123 23.48 -4.52 7.57
C VAL A 123 22.37 -3.47 7.49
N MET A 124 21.88 -3.01 8.63
CA MET A 124 21.05 -1.81 8.70
C MET A 124 21.78 -0.66 8.02
N GLY A 125 21.10 0.00 7.09
CA GLY A 125 21.67 1.15 6.41
C GLY A 125 21.90 2.33 7.35
N LEU A 126 22.78 3.25 6.95
CA LEU A 126 23.09 4.43 7.76
C LEU A 126 21.80 5.17 8.09
N ASN A 127 21.57 5.38 9.38
CA ASN A 127 20.39 6.05 9.92
C ASN A 127 19.03 5.41 9.57
N GLY A 128 19.01 4.10 9.29
CA GLY A 128 17.81 3.36 8.91
C GLY A 128 17.46 3.45 7.43
N GLN A 129 18.28 4.14 6.63
CA GLN A 129 17.96 4.44 5.23
C GLN A 129 18.65 3.43 4.29
N PRO A 130 17.96 2.92 3.26
CA PRO A 130 18.39 1.75 2.49
C PRO A 130 19.55 2.04 1.52
N CYS A 131 20.13 0.96 0.97
CA CYS A 131 21.16 0.98 -0.07
C CYS A 131 22.51 1.63 0.29
N THR A 132 22.74 2.06 1.53
CA THR A 132 23.98 2.77 1.94
C THR A 132 25.25 1.90 1.88
N PHE A 133 25.11 0.58 1.70
CA PHE A 133 26.21 -0.39 1.70
C PHE A 133 26.23 -1.27 0.43
N CYS A 134 25.70 -0.79 -0.69
CA CYS A 134 25.75 -1.54 -1.96
C CYS A 134 27.21 -1.84 -2.39
N ALA A 135 27.48 -3.08 -2.79
CA ALA A 135 28.83 -3.63 -2.87
C ALA A 135 29.64 -3.26 -4.13
N ALA A 136 29.11 -2.44 -5.06
CA ALA A 136 29.79 -2.07 -6.30
C ALA A 136 29.35 -0.69 -6.82
N HIS A 137 30.18 -0.07 -7.67
CA HIS A 137 29.94 1.25 -8.26
C HIS A 137 28.85 1.26 -9.35
N ASP A 138 28.53 0.10 -9.93
CA ASP A 138 27.52 -0.07 -10.98
C ASP A 138 26.15 -0.52 -10.42
N ILE A 139 25.90 -0.29 -9.13
CA ILE A 139 24.67 -0.70 -8.42
C ILE A 139 23.89 0.55 -7.99
N VAL A 140 22.65 0.66 -8.48
CA VAL A 140 21.70 1.72 -8.14
C VAL A 140 20.79 1.30 -6.98
N CYS A 141 20.40 2.27 -6.14
CA CYS A 141 19.35 2.04 -5.16
C CYS A 141 18.00 2.12 -5.85
N SER A 142 17.24 1.03 -5.88
CA SER A 142 15.92 1.00 -6.50
C SER A 142 14.94 0.22 -5.65
N GLN A 143 13.80 0.84 -5.33
CA GLN A 143 12.81 0.32 -4.37
C GLN A 143 13.46 -0.20 -3.07
N ASN A 144 14.41 0.58 -2.52
CA ASN A 144 15.16 0.28 -1.30
C ASN A 144 16.12 -0.92 -1.39
N LEU A 145 16.40 -1.44 -2.59
CA LEU A 145 17.31 -2.55 -2.85
C LEU A 145 18.54 -2.14 -3.67
N CYS A 146 19.65 -2.84 -3.44
CA CYS A 146 20.89 -2.71 -4.20
C CYS A 146 20.79 -3.50 -5.52
N CYS A 147 20.47 -2.83 -6.63
CA CYS A 147 20.24 -3.47 -7.92
C CYS A 147 21.23 -2.99 -9.01
N PRO A 148 21.72 -3.85 -9.92
CA PRO A 148 22.58 -3.41 -11.02
C PRO A 148 21.88 -2.52 -12.07
N VAL A 149 20.55 -2.41 -12.00
CA VAL A 149 19.68 -1.55 -12.82
C VAL A 149 18.45 -1.16 -11.98
N GLU A 150 17.73 -0.10 -12.34
CA GLU A 150 16.49 0.27 -11.63
C GLU A 150 15.40 -0.80 -11.81
N ILE A 151 14.70 -1.14 -10.73
CA ILE A 151 13.56 -2.05 -10.74
C ILE A 151 12.40 -1.37 -11.47
N GLY A 152 12.22 -1.77 -12.73
CA GLY A 152 11.25 -1.19 -13.67
C GLY A 152 11.89 -0.66 -14.96
N THR A 153 13.21 -0.44 -15.03
CA THR A 153 13.90 0.01 -16.26
C THR A 153 14.40 -1.13 -17.15
N VAL A 154 14.02 -2.38 -16.85
CA VAL A 154 14.56 -3.58 -17.51
C VAL A 154 13.92 -3.76 -18.90
N ILE A 155 14.37 -2.97 -19.87
CA ILE A 155 14.29 -3.38 -21.28
C ILE A 155 15.37 -4.45 -21.49
N GLY A 156 15.00 -5.71 -21.28
CA GLY A 156 15.79 -6.87 -21.72
C GLY A 156 17.21 -6.96 -21.15
N ALA A 157 17.38 -6.91 -19.82
CA ALA A 157 18.61 -7.42 -19.22
C ALA A 157 18.74 -8.93 -19.52
N PRO A 158 19.97 -9.46 -19.74
CA PRO A 158 20.19 -10.86 -20.11
C PRO A 158 19.75 -11.82 -18.98
N GLY A 159 18.51 -12.29 -19.07
CA GLY A 159 17.88 -13.18 -18.08
C GLY A 159 16.35 -13.15 -18.07
N CYS A 160 15.73 -12.01 -18.41
CA CYS A 160 14.26 -11.83 -18.39
C CYS A 160 13.55 -12.24 -19.70
N GLY A 161 14.29 -12.84 -20.64
CA GLY A 161 13.85 -13.10 -22.01
C GLY A 161 13.76 -11.82 -22.87
N ALA A 162 13.86 -11.99 -24.18
CA ALA A 162 13.53 -10.96 -25.16
C ALA A 162 12.12 -11.20 -25.70
N GLN A 163 11.53 -10.18 -26.33
CA GLN A 163 10.26 -10.36 -27.03
C GLN A 163 10.44 -11.34 -28.21
N PRO A 164 9.57 -12.36 -28.38
CA PRO A 164 9.58 -13.20 -29.56
C PRO A 164 9.51 -12.37 -30.84
N VAL A 165 10.19 -12.83 -31.89
CA VAL A 165 10.28 -12.09 -33.17
C VAL A 165 8.88 -11.78 -33.73
N GLN A 166 8.73 -10.64 -34.40
CA GLN A 166 7.41 -10.16 -34.88
C GLN A 166 6.66 -11.18 -35.77
N ALA A 167 7.37 -12.08 -36.46
CA ALA A 167 6.79 -13.15 -37.27
C ALA A 167 6.12 -14.27 -36.45
N ASP A 168 6.51 -14.41 -35.17
CA ASP A 168 5.97 -15.38 -34.21
C ASP A 168 5.03 -14.73 -33.18
N MET A 169 4.65 -13.47 -33.41
CA MET A 169 3.63 -12.75 -32.67
C MET A 169 2.35 -12.63 -33.51
N ALA A 170 1.19 -12.86 -32.90
CA ALA A 170 -0.12 -12.63 -33.51
C ALA A 170 -0.93 -11.62 -32.69
N LEU A 171 -1.76 -10.84 -33.38
CA LEU A 171 -2.68 -9.91 -32.73
C LEU A 171 -3.77 -10.67 -31.99
N LEU A 172 -3.98 -10.32 -30.72
CA LEU A 172 -5.04 -10.88 -29.89
C LEU A 172 -6.30 -10.05 -30.11
N HIS A 173 -7.29 -10.63 -30.77
CA HIS A 173 -8.60 -10.02 -30.97
C HIS A 173 -9.56 -10.44 -29.87
N ARG A 174 -10.42 -9.50 -29.46
CA ARG A 174 -11.51 -9.75 -28.51
C ARG A 174 -12.85 -9.66 -29.21
N TYR A 175 -13.71 -10.62 -28.93
CA TYR A 175 -15.10 -10.65 -29.34
C TYR A 175 -16.00 -10.91 -28.12
N PHE A 176 -17.29 -10.62 -28.25
CA PHE A 176 -18.27 -10.87 -27.20
C PHE A 176 -19.60 -11.32 -27.80
N ASN A 177 -20.14 -12.43 -27.31
CA ASN A 177 -21.48 -12.89 -27.67
C ASN A 177 -22.47 -12.42 -26.61
N ASN A 178 -23.39 -11.52 -26.99
CA ASN A 178 -24.31 -10.91 -26.02
C ASN A 178 -25.43 -11.85 -25.57
N ALA A 179 -25.71 -12.93 -26.31
CA ALA A 179 -26.78 -13.89 -25.99
C ALA A 179 -26.35 -14.86 -24.88
N ILE A 180 -25.11 -15.37 -24.95
CA ILE A 180 -24.55 -16.27 -23.90
C ILE A 180 -23.57 -15.56 -22.95
N ARG A 181 -23.29 -14.27 -23.17
CA ARG A 181 -22.41 -13.41 -22.36
C ARG A 181 -20.96 -13.89 -22.23
N SER A 182 -20.48 -14.68 -23.19
CA SER A 182 -19.10 -15.17 -23.27
C SER A 182 -18.19 -14.19 -23.99
N ASN A 183 -16.96 -14.00 -23.49
CA ASN A 183 -15.89 -13.32 -24.22
C ASN A 183 -15.05 -14.34 -24.98
N TYR A 184 -14.71 -14.03 -26.23
CA TYR A 184 -13.79 -14.84 -27.02
C TYR A 184 -12.48 -14.09 -27.25
N LEU A 185 -11.37 -14.74 -26.96
CA LEU A 185 -10.03 -14.27 -27.30
C LEU A 185 -9.49 -15.16 -28.42
N ALA A 186 -9.10 -14.56 -29.54
CA ALA A 186 -8.69 -15.29 -30.73
C ALA A 186 -7.52 -14.63 -31.46
N VAL A 187 -6.62 -15.45 -31.99
CA VAL A 187 -5.49 -15.06 -32.85
C VAL A 187 -5.50 -15.76 -34.21
N ASN A 188 -6.17 -16.92 -34.31
CA ASN A 188 -6.10 -17.78 -35.47
C ASN A 188 -7.06 -17.28 -36.57
N GLN A 189 -6.54 -17.05 -37.78
CA GLN A 189 -7.30 -16.46 -38.88
C GLN A 189 -8.58 -17.22 -39.26
N SER A 190 -8.63 -18.56 -39.15
CA SER A 190 -9.87 -19.30 -39.43
C SER A 190 -10.90 -19.16 -38.31
N VAL A 191 -10.46 -19.05 -37.05
CA VAL A 191 -11.32 -18.75 -35.90
C VAL A 191 -11.84 -17.31 -36.00
N LEU A 192 -10.98 -16.35 -36.34
CA LEU A 192 -11.38 -14.97 -36.61
C LEU A 192 -12.40 -14.90 -37.75
N HIS A 193 -12.20 -15.65 -38.85
CA HIS A 193 -13.16 -15.68 -39.95
C HIS A 193 -14.51 -16.28 -39.53
N ALA A 194 -14.51 -17.35 -38.72
CA ALA A 194 -15.73 -17.93 -38.17
C ALA A 194 -16.47 -16.96 -37.25
N LEU A 195 -15.79 -16.32 -36.29
CA LEU A 195 -16.38 -15.34 -35.36
C LEU A 195 -16.89 -14.08 -36.08
N ASN A 196 -16.20 -13.61 -37.13
CA ASN A 196 -16.69 -12.50 -37.96
C ASN A 196 -17.88 -12.89 -38.87
N SER A 197 -18.12 -14.18 -39.08
CA SER A 197 -19.26 -14.69 -39.87
C SER A 197 -20.47 -15.06 -39.01
N ASP A 198 -20.32 -15.10 -37.67
CA ASP A 198 -21.39 -15.38 -36.72
C ASP A 198 -22.11 -14.07 -36.33
N PRO A 199 -23.40 -13.89 -36.72
CA PRO A 199 -24.14 -12.66 -36.42
C PRO A 199 -24.47 -12.48 -34.93
N SER A 200 -24.24 -13.49 -34.08
CA SER A 200 -24.43 -13.40 -32.63
C SER A 200 -23.20 -12.88 -31.87
N VAL A 201 -22.07 -12.70 -32.56
CA VAL A 201 -20.77 -12.33 -31.98
C VAL A 201 -20.35 -10.93 -32.42
N GLY A 202 -20.19 -10.02 -31.47
CA GLY A 202 -19.65 -8.68 -31.71
C GLY A 202 -18.12 -8.69 -31.73
N ASN A 203 -17.50 -8.11 -32.77
CA ASN A 203 -16.05 -7.88 -32.83
C ASN A 203 -15.69 -6.58 -32.09
N LEU A 204 -14.80 -6.68 -31.09
CA LEU A 204 -14.38 -5.57 -30.22
C LEU A 204 -12.92 -5.15 -30.48
N GLY A 205 -12.32 -5.61 -31.58
CA GLY A 205 -11.01 -5.18 -32.04
C GLY A 205 -9.83 -5.91 -31.41
N VAL A 206 -8.64 -5.34 -31.60
CA VAL A 206 -7.36 -5.86 -31.11
C VAL A 206 -7.11 -5.34 -29.70
N ILE A 207 -6.79 -6.24 -28.77
CA ILE A 207 -6.53 -5.93 -27.36
C ILE A 207 -5.07 -6.07 -26.94
N GLY A 208 -4.24 -6.65 -27.80
CA GLY A 208 -2.81 -6.86 -27.57
C GLY A 208 -2.19 -7.76 -28.63
N ALA A 209 -1.03 -8.35 -28.32
CA ALA A 209 -0.41 -9.40 -29.13
C ALA A 209 0.16 -10.48 -28.22
N VAL A 210 0.14 -11.73 -28.69
CA VAL A 210 0.66 -12.90 -27.97
C VAL A 210 1.56 -13.71 -28.90
N ALA A 211 2.46 -14.50 -28.32
CA ALA A 211 3.32 -15.37 -29.12
C ALA A 211 2.51 -16.58 -29.61
N ILE A 212 2.70 -16.98 -30.86
CA ILE A 212 2.06 -18.18 -31.46
C ILE A 212 3.00 -19.40 -31.51
N ARG A 213 4.26 -19.23 -31.11
CA ARG A 213 5.23 -20.30 -30.93
C ARG A 213 5.85 -20.22 -29.53
N ASN A 214 6.15 -21.39 -28.96
CA ASN A 214 6.92 -21.48 -27.73
C ASN A 214 8.42 -21.39 -28.05
N ASP A 215 8.92 -20.18 -28.28
CA ASP A 215 10.36 -19.95 -28.33
C ASP A 215 10.92 -19.71 -26.94
N GLY A 216 11.11 -20.81 -26.20
CA GLY A 216 11.77 -20.80 -24.89
C GLY A 216 13.23 -20.36 -24.91
N SER A 217 13.87 -20.26 -26.09
CA SER A 217 15.25 -19.76 -26.22
C SER A 217 15.31 -18.23 -26.26
N THR A 218 14.30 -17.59 -26.86
CA THR A 218 14.11 -16.13 -26.83
C THR A 218 13.39 -15.69 -25.55
N CYS A 219 12.35 -16.40 -25.13
CA CYS A 219 11.54 -16.09 -23.94
C CYS A 219 11.26 -17.36 -23.10
N PRO A 220 12.06 -17.67 -22.07
CA PRO A 220 11.87 -18.86 -21.24
C PRO A 220 10.63 -18.81 -20.32
N TYR A 221 9.94 -17.66 -20.27
CA TYR A 221 8.77 -17.42 -19.41
C TYR A 221 7.43 -17.59 -20.15
N LEU A 222 7.44 -18.06 -21.42
CA LEU A 222 6.22 -18.33 -22.17
C LEU A 222 5.39 -19.45 -21.54
N GLN A 223 4.19 -19.10 -21.10
CA GLN A 223 3.16 -20.00 -20.60
C GLN A 223 2.03 -20.11 -21.62
N ARG A 224 1.45 -21.32 -21.76
CA ARG A 224 0.33 -21.58 -22.67
C ARG A 224 -0.90 -20.81 -22.20
N ILE A 225 -1.53 -20.07 -23.11
CA ILE A 225 -2.87 -19.52 -22.90
C ILE A 225 -3.88 -20.63 -23.21
N HIS A 226 -4.22 -21.39 -22.18
CA HIS A 226 -5.27 -22.41 -22.22
C HIS A 226 -6.62 -21.75 -22.35
N HIS A 227 -7.40 -22.17 -23.34
CA HIS A 227 -8.80 -21.83 -23.51
C HIS A 227 -9.62 -22.98 -22.93
N ILE A 228 -10.39 -22.69 -21.88
CA ILE A 228 -11.32 -23.65 -21.28
C ILE A 228 -12.76 -23.11 -21.35
N TYR A 229 -13.72 -24.02 -21.31
CA TYR A 229 -15.14 -23.73 -21.42
C TYR A 229 -15.90 -24.31 -20.23
N ASN A 230 -16.73 -23.49 -19.58
CA ASN A 230 -17.64 -23.96 -18.54
C ASN A 230 -19.00 -24.35 -19.14
N PRO A 231 -19.38 -25.64 -19.16
CA PRO A 231 -20.66 -26.08 -19.72
C PRO A 231 -21.87 -25.70 -18.85
N ALA A 232 -21.70 -25.41 -17.56
CA ALA A 232 -22.79 -25.01 -16.67
C ALA A 232 -23.19 -23.54 -16.82
N TYR A 233 -22.24 -22.67 -17.18
CA TYR A 233 -22.45 -21.22 -17.36
C TYR A 233 -22.27 -20.73 -18.81
N LEU A 234 -22.02 -21.64 -19.75
CA LEU A 234 -21.84 -21.38 -21.19
C LEU A 234 -20.77 -20.33 -21.52
N MET A 235 -19.72 -20.22 -20.70
CA MET A 235 -18.66 -19.21 -20.83
C MET A 235 -17.29 -19.80 -21.17
N ASP A 236 -16.50 -19.02 -21.90
CA ASP A 236 -15.11 -19.29 -22.26
C ASP A 236 -14.17 -18.49 -21.34
N ILE A 237 -13.09 -19.12 -20.88
CA ILE A 237 -12.10 -18.53 -19.97
C ILE A 237 -10.69 -18.84 -20.50
N TYR A 238 -9.77 -17.88 -20.41
CA TYR A 238 -8.40 -18.02 -20.90
C TYR A 238 -7.41 -17.88 -19.74
N LEU A 239 -6.56 -18.89 -19.53
CA LEU A 239 -5.69 -19.02 -18.37
C LEU A 239 -4.25 -19.34 -18.79
N ILE A 240 -3.26 -18.76 -18.11
CA ILE A 240 -1.84 -19.13 -18.26
C ILE A 240 -1.29 -19.96 -17.09
N ASN A 241 -1.97 -19.94 -15.94
CA ASN A 241 -1.57 -20.70 -14.77
C ASN A 241 -2.00 -22.18 -14.92
N GLU A 242 -1.05 -23.04 -15.25
CA GLU A 242 -1.23 -24.50 -15.42
C GLU A 242 -1.93 -25.16 -14.22
N LEU A 243 -1.70 -24.70 -12.99
CA LEU A 243 -2.28 -25.32 -11.79
C LEU A 243 -3.75 -24.93 -11.62
N VAL A 244 -4.11 -23.66 -11.91
CA VAL A 244 -5.52 -23.24 -11.98
C VAL A 244 -6.24 -23.95 -13.12
N TYR A 245 -5.61 -24.08 -14.30
CA TYR A 245 -6.14 -24.84 -15.43
C TYR A 245 -6.47 -26.30 -15.05
N ASN A 246 -5.51 -27.04 -14.47
CA ASN A 246 -5.73 -28.42 -14.02
C ASN A 246 -6.84 -28.51 -12.94
N GLN A 247 -6.91 -27.54 -12.02
CA GLN A 247 -8.02 -27.45 -11.06
C GLN A 247 -9.38 -27.28 -11.77
N ARG A 248 -9.51 -26.34 -12.72
CA ARG A 248 -10.77 -26.14 -13.46
C ARG A 248 -11.21 -27.37 -14.24
N LEU A 249 -10.27 -28.13 -14.82
CA LEU A 249 -10.61 -29.42 -15.44
C LEU A 249 -11.18 -30.42 -14.42
N SER A 250 -10.64 -30.47 -13.20
CA SER A 250 -11.19 -31.30 -12.11
C SER A 250 -12.58 -30.83 -11.63
N GLU A 251 -12.89 -29.54 -11.77
CA GLU A 251 -14.20 -28.94 -11.52
C GLU A 251 -15.21 -29.14 -12.68
N GLY A 252 -14.82 -29.86 -13.74
CA GLY A 252 -15.69 -30.22 -14.87
C GLY A 252 -15.68 -29.27 -16.07
N TYR A 253 -14.73 -28.32 -16.12
CA TYR A 253 -14.52 -27.48 -17.30
C TYR A 253 -13.97 -28.31 -18.47
N TRP A 254 -14.29 -27.91 -19.70
CA TRP A 254 -13.81 -28.57 -20.91
C TRP A 254 -12.61 -27.83 -21.49
N ASP A 255 -11.52 -28.54 -21.75
CA ASP A 255 -10.40 -28.00 -22.53
C ASP A 255 -10.83 -27.74 -23.99
N LYS A 256 -10.51 -26.55 -24.49
CA LYS A 256 -10.71 -26.13 -25.90
C LYS A 256 -9.36 -25.95 -26.62
N GLY A 257 -8.25 -26.20 -25.94
CA GLY A 257 -6.89 -26.13 -26.46
C GLY A 257 -6.18 -24.83 -26.11
N VAL A 258 -5.13 -24.51 -26.86
CA VAL A 258 -4.22 -23.40 -26.57
C VAL A 258 -4.29 -22.37 -27.69
N ILE A 259 -4.58 -21.11 -27.34
CA ILE A 259 -4.67 -20.02 -28.34
C ILE A 259 -3.35 -19.30 -28.59
N GLY A 260 -2.33 -19.51 -27.76
CA GLY A 260 -1.02 -18.87 -27.89
C GLY A 260 -0.22 -18.96 -26.60
N TYR A 261 0.76 -18.09 -26.45
CA TYR A 261 1.64 -18.01 -25.30
C TYR A 261 1.77 -16.57 -24.81
N ALA A 262 1.72 -16.39 -23.48
CA ALA A 262 1.94 -15.12 -22.79
C ALA A 262 2.83 -15.35 -21.57
N VAL A 263 3.07 -14.29 -20.77
CA VAL A 263 3.94 -14.31 -19.60
C VAL A 263 3.16 -13.99 -18.32
N PRO A 264 3.57 -14.50 -17.14
CA PRO A 264 2.82 -14.34 -15.89
C PRO A 264 2.93 -12.96 -15.23
N GLY A 265 3.72 -12.03 -15.78
CA GLY A 265 3.93 -10.71 -15.18
C GLY A 265 4.39 -9.67 -16.22
N PRO A 266 4.23 -8.37 -15.92
CA PRO A 266 4.65 -7.30 -16.80
C PRO A 266 6.18 -7.29 -17.00
N TYR A 267 6.61 -6.76 -18.13
CA TYR A 267 8.01 -6.60 -18.58
C TYR A 267 8.80 -7.89 -18.85
N LEU A 268 8.34 -9.06 -18.39
CA LEU A 268 8.86 -10.36 -18.84
C LEU A 268 8.78 -10.46 -20.37
N CYS A 269 9.90 -10.75 -21.01
CA CYS A 269 10.00 -10.82 -22.47
C CYS A 269 9.42 -9.61 -23.21
N GLY A 270 9.51 -8.41 -22.63
CA GLY A 270 8.98 -7.18 -23.22
C GLY A 270 7.45 -7.03 -23.21
N ALA A 271 6.71 -7.85 -22.45
CA ALA A 271 5.26 -7.72 -22.35
C ALA A 271 4.85 -6.43 -21.60
N THR A 272 3.98 -5.61 -22.20
CA THR A 272 3.58 -4.30 -21.65
C THR A 272 2.07 -4.15 -21.38
N ILE A 273 1.25 -5.11 -21.83
CA ILE A 273 -0.21 -5.04 -21.77
C ILE A 273 -0.74 -6.12 -20.81
N PRO A 274 -1.19 -5.76 -19.60
CA PRO A 274 -1.88 -6.70 -18.73
C PRO A 274 -3.30 -6.97 -19.23
N ILE A 275 -3.75 -8.22 -19.09
CA ILE A 275 -5.15 -8.62 -19.26
C ILE A 275 -5.73 -8.85 -17.86
N TYR A 276 -6.74 -8.07 -17.50
CA TYR A 276 -7.48 -8.18 -16.26
C TYR A 276 -8.71 -9.06 -16.44
N GLU A 277 -9.13 -9.72 -15.36
CA GLU A 277 -10.34 -10.54 -15.30
C GLU A 277 -11.40 -9.85 -14.43
N PHE A 278 -12.62 -9.70 -14.97
CA PHE A 278 -13.76 -9.10 -14.28
C PHE A 278 -14.92 -10.08 -14.23
N TYR A 279 -15.53 -10.26 -13.07
CA TYR A 279 -16.70 -11.13 -12.89
C TYR A 279 -17.96 -10.29 -12.64
N SER A 280 -19.08 -10.63 -13.30
CA SER A 280 -20.40 -10.07 -12.96
C SER A 280 -21.24 -11.13 -12.25
N ALA A 281 -21.50 -10.92 -10.96
CA ALA A 281 -22.41 -11.76 -10.19
C ALA A 281 -23.86 -11.67 -10.69
N ALA A 282 -24.29 -10.50 -11.19
CA ALA A 282 -25.64 -10.31 -11.73
C ALA A 282 -25.89 -11.04 -13.05
N PHE A 283 -24.82 -11.31 -13.82
CA PHE A 283 -24.92 -11.96 -15.11
C PHE A 283 -24.26 -13.34 -15.19
N LEU A 284 -23.64 -13.79 -14.10
CA LEU A 284 -22.87 -15.04 -13.96
C LEU A 284 -21.86 -15.22 -15.10
N CYS A 285 -21.11 -14.18 -15.44
CA CYS A 285 -20.13 -14.21 -16.51
C CYS A 285 -18.79 -13.57 -16.11
N THR A 286 -17.72 -14.10 -16.69
CA THR A 286 -16.36 -13.55 -16.61
C THR A 286 -16.03 -12.83 -17.91
N VAL A 287 -15.33 -11.70 -17.81
CA VAL A 287 -14.94 -10.87 -18.94
C VAL A 287 -13.48 -10.47 -18.79
N GLN A 288 -12.64 -10.86 -19.75
CA GLN A 288 -11.22 -10.52 -19.77
C GLN A 288 -10.95 -9.30 -20.67
N LEU A 289 -10.17 -8.33 -20.17
CA LEU A 289 -10.00 -6.99 -20.75
C LEU A 289 -8.57 -6.45 -20.55
N GLN A 290 -8.02 -5.80 -21.58
CA GLN A 290 -6.81 -4.99 -21.48
C GLN A 290 -7.08 -3.63 -20.81
N ASN A 291 -6.04 -2.96 -20.30
CA ASN A 291 -6.14 -1.59 -19.79
C ASN A 291 -6.72 -0.64 -20.86
N SER A 292 -7.93 -0.12 -20.65
CA SER A 292 -8.70 0.62 -21.67
C SER A 292 -9.69 1.62 -21.06
N SER A 293 -10.31 2.44 -21.90
CA SER A 293 -11.45 3.30 -21.52
C SER A 293 -12.63 2.51 -20.96
N ASP A 294 -12.82 1.27 -21.40
CA ASP A 294 -13.92 0.41 -20.96
C ASP A 294 -13.64 -0.13 -19.56
N VAL A 295 -12.38 -0.50 -19.28
CA VAL A 295 -11.92 -0.82 -17.92
C VAL A 295 -12.07 0.40 -17.00
N ILE A 296 -11.69 1.59 -17.46
CA ILE A 296 -11.90 2.85 -16.72
C ILE A 296 -13.40 3.16 -16.54
N GLY A 297 -14.25 2.77 -17.49
CA GLY A 297 -15.71 2.94 -17.42
C GLY A 297 -16.40 1.94 -16.48
N LEU A 298 -15.91 0.70 -16.43
CA LEU A 298 -16.29 -0.30 -15.43
C LEU A 298 -15.87 0.13 -14.02
N PHE A 299 -14.63 0.63 -13.85
CA PHE A 299 -14.19 1.25 -12.59
C PHE A 299 -14.98 2.51 -12.19
N LYS A 300 -15.73 3.13 -13.11
CA LYS A 300 -16.52 4.36 -12.89
C LYS A 300 -18.03 4.15 -13.01
N ASN A 301 -18.52 2.91 -13.13
CA ASN A 301 -19.94 2.58 -13.33
C ASN A 301 -20.65 3.36 -14.47
N THR A 302 -19.94 3.72 -15.55
CA THR A 302 -20.52 4.46 -16.69
C THR A 302 -21.04 3.58 -17.83
N ILE A 303 -20.90 2.26 -17.74
CA ILE A 303 -21.47 1.28 -18.68
C ILE A 303 -22.71 0.62 -18.04
N PRO A 304 -23.89 0.60 -18.70
CA PRO A 304 -25.09 -0.03 -18.14
C PRO A 304 -24.95 -1.55 -17.98
N GLY A 305 -25.22 -2.03 -16.77
CA GLY A 305 -25.09 -3.43 -16.36
C GLY A 305 -24.28 -3.51 -15.06
N SER A 306 -24.73 -4.30 -14.09
CA SER A 306 -24.07 -4.44 -12.79
C SER A 306 -22.84 -5.35 -12.90
N TYR A 307 -21.76 -4.77 -13.43
CA TYR A 307 -20.40 -5.30 -13.32
C TYR A 307 -19.80 -4.79 -12.01
N THR A 308 -20.06 -5.51 -10.92
CA THR A 308 -19.58 -5.16 -9.59
C THR A 308 -18.15 -5.64 -9.40
N PHE A 309 -17.20 -4.71 -9.25
CA PHE A 309 -15.97 -5.01 -8.53
C PHE A 309 -16.37 -5.51 -7.12
N GLN A 310 -15.85 -6.66 -6.72
CA GLN A 310 -16.14 -7.26 -5.41
C GLN A 310 -15.66 -6.32 -4.30
N ASP A 311 -16.39 -6.22 -3.19
CA ASP A 311 -16.31 -5.11 -2.23
C ASP A 311 -14.88 -4.62 -1.95
N THR A 312 -14.64 -3.33 -2.16
CA THR A 312 -13.27 -2.80 -2.15
C THR A 312 -12.81 -2.51 -0.72
N LEU A 313 -11.71 -3.15 -0.33
CA LEU A 313 -10.87 -2.66 0.76
C LEU A 313 -10.29 -1.30 0.37
N VAL A 314 -10.64 -0.27 1.12
CA VAL A 314 -10.06 1.06 1.01
C VAL A 314 -8.76 1.04 1.79
N ASN A 315 -7.66 1.50 1.16
CA ASN A 315 -6.37 1.59 1.84
C ASN A 315 -6.49 2.56 3.03
N LEU A 316 -6.28 2.03 4.25
CA LEU A 316 -6.06 2.83 5.43
C LEU A 316 -4.61 3.32 5.40
N ASN A 317 -4.43 4.52 4.88
CA ASN A 317 -3.11 5.14 4.80
C ASN A 317 -2.44 5.16 6.19
N ASP A 318 -1.20 4.67 6.21
CA ASP A 318 -0.20 4.89 7.26
C ASP A 318 -0.51 4.20 8.61
N GLU A 319 -0.02 2.96 8.74
CA GLU A 319 -0.08 2.13 9.95
C GLU A 319 0.50 2.83 11.18
N ALA A 320 1.60 3.58 10.99
CA ALA A 320 2.25 4.33 12.05
C ALA A 320 1.37 5.50 12.52
N LEU A 321 0.68 6.18 11.60
CA LEU A 321 -0.30 7.22 11.93
C LEU A 321 -1.47 6.64 12.76
N PHE A 322 -1.99 5.45 12.40
CA PHE A 322 -3.05 4.81 13.18
C PHE A 322 -2.62 4.56 14.64
N ILE A 323 -1.45 3.94 14.83
CA ILE A 323 -0.91 3.65 16.17
C ILE A 323 -0.70 4.92 16.99
N ASN A 324 -0.14 5.96 16.37
CA ASN A 324 0.13 7.24 17.05
C ASN A 324 -1.18 7.89 17.54
N THR A 325 -2.20 7.99 16.70
CA THR A 325 -3.51 8.53 17.10
C THR A 325 -4.18 7.66 18.16
N HIS A 326 -4.17 6.34 17.99
CA HIS A 326 -4.76 5.38 18.93
C HIS A 326 -4.16 5.51 20.34
N ASN A 327 -2.83 5.56 20.44
CA ASN A 327 -2.14 5.76 21.72
C ASN A 327 -2.41 7.15 22.30
N SER A 328 -2.35 8.22 21.50
CA SER A 328 -2.66 9.58 21.95
C SER A 328 -4.05 9.69 22.60
N LEU A 329 -5.05 9.06 21.99
CA LEU A 329 -6.41 9.04 22.53
C LEU A 329 -6.51 8.18 23.81
N ARG A 330 -5.88 7.00 23.87
CA ARG A 330 -5.84 6.18 25.10
C ARG A 330 -5.11 6.88 26.25
N ALA A 331 -4.04 7.60 25.96
CA ALA A 331 -3.28 8.40 26.93
C ALA A 331 -4.14 9.48 27.60
N SER A 332 -5.08 10.07 26.85
CA SER A 332 -5.97 11.12 27.36
C SER A 332 -6.96 10.63 28.43
N LEU A 333 -7.21 9.31 28.50
CA LEU A 333 -8.10 8.69 29.50
C LEU A 333 -7.47 8.56 30.90
N LEU A 334 -6.16 8.86 31.04
CA LEU A 334 -5.39 8.85 32.29
C LEU A 334 -5.51 7.51 33.07
N GLY A 335 -5.59 6.39 32.34
CA GLY A 335 -5.67 5.06 32.94
C GLY A 335 -4.39 4.70 33.71
N GLY A 336 -4.55 4.25 34.95
CA GLY A 336 -3.45 3.84 35.81
C GLY A 336 -2.70 2.61 35.31
N ASN A 337 -3.36 1.71 34.58
CA ASN A 337 -2.80 0.49 33.99
C ASN A 337 -2.89 0.44 32.45
N MET A 338 -3.07 1.58 31.77
CA MET A 338 -3.33 1.62 30.33
C MET A 338 -2.06 1.32 29.51
N GLU A 339 -2.05 0.20 28.78
CA GLU A 339 -0.90 -0.23 27.97
C GLU A 339 -0.83 0.46 26.60
N CYS A 340 0.40 0.63 26.10
CA CYS A 340 0.71 1.12 24.76
C CYS A 340 0.51 0.05 23.69
N THR A 341 -0.23 0.40 22.64
CA THR A 341 -0.21 -0.38 21.40
C THR A 341 1.05 -0.02 20.62
N LEU A 342 1.97 -0.96 20.45
CA LEU A 342 3.31 -0.68 19.92
C LEU A 342 3.60 -1.31 18.56
N GLU A 343 2.64 -2.10 18.05
CA GLU A 343 2.75 -2.92 16.85
C GLU A 343 1.45 -2.89 16.06
N TYR A 344 1.57 -2.78 14.74
CA TYR A 344 0.50 -3.10 13.80
C TYR A 344 0.59 -4.59 13.50
N ASP A 345 -0.53 -5.29 13.47
CA ASP A 345 -0.56 -6.73 13.23
C ASP A 345 -1.33 -7.04 11.94
N ASP A 346 -0.60 -7.50 10.93
CA ASP A 346 -1.13 -7.75 9.59
C ASP A 346 -2.17 -8.88 9.56
N ASP A 347 -2.15 -9.82 10.50
CA ASP A 347 -3.15 -10.89 10.57
C ASP A 347 -4.43 -10.40 11.23
N MET A 348 -4.34 -9.50 12.21
CA MET A 348 -5.47 -8.70 12.69
C MET A 348 -6.01 -7.79 11.60
N ALA A 349 -5.16 -7.19 10.75
CA ALA A 349 -5.60 -6.39 9.60
C ALA A 349 -6.29 -7.25 8.53
N LYS A 350 -5.71 -8.39 8.11
CA LYS A 350 -6.32 -9.36 7.19
C LYS A 350 -7.63 -9.96 7.75
N TRP A 351 -7.76 -10.09 9.07
CA TRP A 351 -9.01 -10.50 9.71
C TRP A 351 -10.04 -9.36 9.67
N SER A 352 -9.65 -8.14 10.06
CA SER A 352 -10.50 -6.95 9.99
C SER A 352 -10.96 -6.67 8.55
N ALA A 353 -10.14 -6.98 7.55
CA ALA A 353 -10.51 -6.91 6.14
C ALA A 353 -11.68 -7.85 5.83
N LYS A 354 -11.56 -9.13 6.20
CA LYS A 354 -12.63 -10.12 6.02
C LYS A 354 -13.91 -9.73 6.76
N GLU A 355 -13.77 -9.11 7.94
CA GLU A 355 -14.91 -8.66 8.75
C GLU A 355 -15.60 -7.43 8.14
N ALA A 356 -14.82 -6.41 7.75
CA ALA A 356 -15.33 -5.19 7.10
C ALA A 356 -16.06 -5.51 5.80
N LEU A 357 -15.56 -6.47 5.02
CA LEU A 357 -16.16 -6.93 3.76
C LEU A 357 -17.50 -7.66 3.94
N LYS A 358 -17.90 -8.06 5.16
CA LYS A 358 -19.25 -8.55 5.41
C LYS A 358 -20.32 -7.45 5.32
N CYS A 359 -19.91 -6.18 5.48
CA CYS A 359 -20.81 -5.04 5.60
C CYS A 359 -21.87 -5.21 6.70
N SER A 360 -21.53 -5.96 7.74
CA SER A 360 -22.31 -6.16 8.96
C SER A 360 -21.44 -5.86 10.18
N CYS A 361 -22.03 -5.31 11.24
CA CYS A 361 -21.32 -4.90 12.44
C CYS A 361 -22.11 -5.17 13.72
N ASN A 362 -21.40 -5.25 14.85
CA ASN A 362 -21.95 -5.44 16.18
C ASN A 362 -22.88 -6.67 16.30
N GLU A 363 -22.52 -7.79 15.67
CA GLU A 363 -23.04 -9.10 16.09
C GLU A 363 -22.63 -9.35 17.54
N ASN A 364 -23.59 -9.72 18.39
CA ASN A 364 -23.37 -9.78 19.83
C ASN A 364 -23.52 -11.23 20.34
N PRO A 365 -22.45 -11.88 20.84
CA PRO A 365 -21.07 -11.38 20.97
C PRO A 365 -20.27 -11.45 19.65
N PRO A 366 -19.15 -10.69 19.52
CA PRO A 366 -18.29 -10.73 18.33
C PRO A 366 -17.74 -12.13 18.04
N THR A 367 -18.06 -12.68 16.87
CA THR A 367 -17.75 -14.04 16.42
C THR A 367 -16.33 -14.18 15.84
N GLY A 368 -15.32 -13.74 16.59
CA GLY A 368 -13.91 -13.77 16.18
C GLY A 368 -12.92 -14.10 17.31
N PRO A 369 -11.62 -14.31 17.02
CA PRO A 369 -10.60 -14.56 18.04
C PRO A 369 -10.14 -13.27 18.75
N TYR A 370 -10.27 -12.12 18.11
CA TYR A 370 -9.79 -10.82 18.58
C TYR A 370 -10.84 -10.01 19.35
N GLY A 371 -10.39 -9.00 20.08
CA GLY A 371 -11.25 -7.86 20.43
C GLY A 371 -11.59 -7.07 19.17
N VAL A 372 -12.78 -6.46 19.08
CA VAL A 372 -13.23 -5.80 17.84
C VAL A 372 -13.92 -4.47 18.13
N ALA A 373 -13.55 -3.44 17.38
CA ALA A 373 -14.27 -2.16 17.32
C ALA A 373 -14.67 -1.85 15.87
N TYR A 374 -15.89 -1.36 15.69
CA TYR A 374 -16.51 -1.03 14.40
C TYR A 374 -16.75 0.48 14.30
N SER A 375 -16.36 1.07 13.18
CA SER A 375 -16.59 2.48 12.85
C SER A 375 -17.46 2.57 11.60
N TYR A 376 -18.47 3.42 11.61
CA TYR A 376 -19.35 3.66 10.47
C TYR A 376 -19.29 5.12 10.01
N THR A 377 -19.08 5.34 8.71
CA THR A 377 -19.14 6.67 8.09
C THR A 377 -20.11 6.64 6.91
N PRO A 378 -21.20 7.42 6.90
CA PRO A 378 -22.21 7.35 5.84
C PRO A 378 -21.69 7.82 4.47
N SER A 379 -22.19 7.17 3.41
CA SER A 379 -21.99 7.55 2.01
C SER A 379 -23.20 8.36 1.52
N PRO A 380 -23.05 9.46 0.75
CA PRO A 380 -21.86 9.90 0.04
C PRO A 380 -21.01 10.95 0.80
N GLY A 381 -20.39 10.56 1.91
CA GLY A 381 -19.28 11.28 2.54
C GLY A 381 -17.89 10.91 1.99
N LYS A 382 -16.87 11.63 2.49
CA LYS A 382 -15.45 11.29 2.32
C LYS A 382 -15.18 9.94 3.02
N ALA A 383 -14.29 9.12 2.47
CA ALA A 383 -13.80 7.94 3.18
C ALA A 383 -13.04 8.37 4.46
N PRO A 384 -13.28 7.73 5.62
CA PRO A 384 -12.58 8.06 6.85
C PRO A 384 -11.10 7.69 6.76
N THR A 385 -10.25 8.51 7.36
CA THR A 385 -8.83 8.26 7.56
C THR A 385 -8.59 7.31 8.74
N ALA A 386 -7.35 6.85 8.90
CA ALA A 386 -6.89 6.16 10.11
C ALA A 386 -7.24 6.94 11.40
N GLU A 387 -7.06 8.26 11.37
CA GLU A 387 -7.36 9.18 12.46
C GLU A 387 -8.88 9.29 12.71
N ASP A 388 -9.71 9.42 11.66
CA ASP A 388 -11.17 9.49 11.80
C ASP A 388 -11.75 8.21 12.47
N ILE A 389 -11.19 7.04 12.15
CA ILE A 389 -11.61 5.76 12.77
C ILE A 389 -11.18 5.68 14.24
N ALA A 390 -9.94 6.05 14.57
CA ALA A 390 -9.47 6.02 15.96
C ALA A 390 -10.27 6.99 16.85
N ASN A 391 -10.57 8.20 16.35
CA ASN A 391 -11.40 9.17 17.06
C ASN A 391 -12.83 8.68 17.29
N SER A 392 -13.47 8.00 16.32
CA SER A 392 -14.86 7.56 16.47
C SER A 392 -15.07 6.56 17.62
N PHE A 393 -14.07 5.72 17.92
CA PHE A 393 -14.11 4.83 19.09
C PHE A 393 -13.99 5.58 20.42
N PHE A 394 -13.17 6.63 20.47
CA PHE A 394 -13.02 7.48 21.64
C PHE A 394 -14.29 8.29 21.92
N GLU A 395 -14.86 8.90 20.88
CA GLU A 395 -16.06 9.74 20.96
C GLU A 395 -17.31 8.96 21.40
N GLU A 396 -17.45 7.68 21.02
CA GLU A 396 -18.58 6.83 21.43
C GLU A 396 -18.75 6.83 22.97
N GLY A 397 -17.66 6.62 23.72
CA GLY A 397 -17.72 6.57 25.18
C GLY A 397 -17.42 7.87 25.90
N ALA A 398 -16.64 8.78 25.31
CA ALA A 398 -16.33 10.08 25.93
C ALA A 398 -17.59 10.90 26.27
N MET A 399 -18.69 10.68 25.54
CA MET A 399 -19.99 11.30 25.81
C MET A 399 -21.02 10.39 26.49
N ASN A 400 -20.93 9.05 26.32
CA ASN A 400 -22.01 8.13 26.69
C ASN A 400 -21.62 7.07 27.74
N TYR A 401 -20.35 6.92 28.12
CA TYR A 401 -19.90 5.88 29.06
C TYR A 401 -19.67 6.42 30.47
N ASN A 402 -20.49 5.97 31.42
CA ASN A 402 -20.27 6.23 32.83
C ASN A 402 -19.35 5.16 33.44
N TYR A 403 -18.09 5.53 33.63
CA TYR A 403 -17.07 4.66 34.24
C TYR A 403 -17.45 4.18 35.66
N ALA A 404 -18.07 5.04 36.49
CA ALA A 404 -18.31 4.74 37.91
C ALA A 404 -19.43 3.70 38.11
N SER A 405 -20.47 3.73 37.29
CA SER A 405 -21.52 2.69 37.25
C SER A 405 -21.22 1.57 36.26
N ASN A 406 -20.20 1.71 35.41
CA ASN A 406 -19.89 0.83 34.29
C ASN A 406 -21.08 0.64 33.33
N THR A 407 -21.81 1.72 33.06
CA THR A 407 -23.01 1.73 32.20
C THR A 407 -22.87 2.70 31.04
N CYS A 408 -23.42 2.34 29.89
CA CYS A 408 -23.66 3.27 28.80
C CYS A 408 -24.98 4.03 29.02
N GLU A 409 -25.11 5.24 28.46
CA GLU A 409 -26.37 6.00 28.48
C GLU A 409 -27.52 5.23 27.81
N PRO A 410 -28.78 5.37 28.28
CA PRO A 410 -29.91 4.59 27.77
C PRO A 410 -30.15 4.80 26.27
N GLY A 411 -29.94 3.73 25.48
CA GLY A 411 -30.12 3.74 24.02
C GLY A 411 -28.86 3.98 23.21
N ALA A 412 -27.71 4.22 23.86
CA ALA A 412 -26.40 4.25 23.21
C ALA A 412 -25.68 2.88 23.29
N THR A 413 -24.69 2.68 22.43
CA THR A 413 -23.66 1.63 22.59
C THR A 413 -22.38 2.25 23.10
N CYS A 414 -21.59 1.48 23.85
CA CYS A 414 -20.27 1.86 24.33
C CYS A 414 -19.24 0.73 24.09
N ASP A 415 -19.58 -0.27 23.29
CA ASP A 415 -18.81 -1.50 23.15
C ASP A 415 -17.49 -1.26 22.41
N ASN A 416 -17.49 -0.37 21.42
CA ASN A 416 -16.29 0.01 20.67
C ASN A 416 -15.34 0.82 21.56
N PHE A 417 -15.87 1.78 22.31
CA PHE A 417 -15.11 2.52 23.32
C PHE A 417 -14.49 1.60 24.36
N LYS A 418 -15.26 0.63 24.89
CA LYS A 418 -14.76 -0.30 25.91
C LYS A 418 -13.71 -1.26 25.37
N GLN A 419 -13.76 -1.58 24.07
CA GLN A 419 -12.69 -2.33 23.39
C GLN A 419 -11.45 -1.46 23.14
N PHE A 420 -11.64 -0.26 22.61
CA PHE A 420 -10.59 0.73 22.33
C PHE A 420 -9.84 1.15 23.61
N SER A 421 -10.55 1.32 24.72
CA SER A 421 -9.99 1.72 26.03
C SER A 421 -9.61 0.55 26.94
N TRP A 422 -9.71 -0.70 26.46
CA TRP A 422 -9.35 -1.87 27.26
C TRP A 422 -7.86 -1.80 27.64
N TYR A 423 -7.55 -1.85 28.93
CA TYR A 423 -6.21 -1.51 29.42
C TYR A 423 -5.11 -2.37 28.80
N GLN A 424 -5.39 -3.64 28.55
CA GLN A 424 -4.47 -4.54 27.85
C GLN A 424 -4.51 -4.27 26.36
N ALA A 425 -3.39 -3.79 25.80
CA ALA A 425 -3.24 -3.61 24.37
C ALA A 425 -1.76 -3.68 24.01
N SER A 426 -1.42 -4.54 23.06
CA SER A 426 -0.08 -4.65 22.48
C SER A 426 -0.12 -4.41 20.96
N LYS A 427 -1.04 -5.12 20.31
CA LYS A 427 -1.26 -5.13 18.86
C LYS A 427 -2.66 -4.70 18.46
N ILE A 428 -2.73 -4.02 17.33
CA ILE A 428 -3.96 -3.63 16.62
C ILE A 428 -3.78 -3.90 15.11
N GLY A 429 -4.86 -4.26 14.41
CA GLY A 429 -4.86 -4.34 12.95
C GLY A 429 -6.22 -3.98 12.40
N CYS A 430 -6.27 -3.00 11.50
CA CYS A 430 -7.51 -2.41 11.01
C CYS A 430 -7.71 -2.61 9.50
N SER A 431 -8.94 -2.42 9.05
CA SER A 431 -9.29 -2.37 7.63
C SER A 431 -10.57 -1.59 7.41
N LEU A 432 -10.72 -1.06 6.21
CA LEU A 432 -11.86 -0.23 5.83
C LEU A 432 -12.50 -0.81 4.56
N ALA A 433 -13.77 -1.15 4.61
CA ALA A 433 -14.54 -1.56 3.44
C ALA A 433 -15.52 -0.46 3.03
N LYS A 434 -15.76 -0.32 1.72
CA LYS A 434 -16.85 0.53 1.21
C LYS A 434 -18.07 -0.33 0.89
N CYS A 435 -19.14 -0.13 1.64
CA CYS A 435 -20.35 -0.94 1.62
C CYS A 435 -21.54 -0.24 0.94
N GLN A 436 -22.30 -0.99 0.15
CA GLN A 436 -23.57 -0.51 -0.46
C GLN A 436 -24.73 -0.44 0.55
N ALA A 437 -24.66 -1.24 1.62
CA ALA A 437 -25.53 -1.17 2.78
C ALA A 437 -24.76 -1.70 3.99
N VAL A 438 -24.63 -0.92 5.08
CA VAL A 438 -24.06 -1.40 6.34
C VAL A 438 -25.20 -1.81 7.28
N ASN A 439 -25.17 -3.06 7.73
CA ASN A 439 -26.20 -3.64 8.57
C ASN A 439 -25.74 -3.82 10.01
N GLY A 440 -26.61 -3.57 10.98
CA GLY A 440 -26.37 -3.81 12.40
C GLY A 440 -26.15 -2.55 13.24
N PRO A 441 -26.01 -2.70 14.58
CA PRO A 441 -26.08 -1.59 15.52
C PRO A 441 -25.11 -0.43 15.30
N CYS A 442 -23.90 -0.64 14.75
CA CYS A 442 -22.93 0.45 14.56
C CYS A 442 -23.40 1.54 13.58
N ALA A 443 -24.31 1.22 12.65
CA ALA A 443 -24.89 2.18 11.72
C ALA A 443 -26.04 2.99 12.34
N GLY A 444 -26.55 2.57 13.51
CA GLY A 444 -27.65 3.24 14.23
C GLY A 444 -28.89 3.44 13.35
N ILE A 445 -29.38 4.68 13.30
CA ILE A 445 -30.52 5.07 12.45
C ILE A 445 -30.25 4.93 10.94
N ASN A 446 -28.99 4.74 10.53
CA ASN A 446 -28.57 4.57 9.14
C ASN A 446 -28.37 3.09 8.76
N ALA A 447 -28.81 2.14 9.58
CA ALA A 447 -28.75 0.71 9.22
C ALA A 447 -29.46 0.43 7.89
N GLY A 448 -28.76 -0.25 6.98
CA GLY A 448 -29.21 -0.48 5.60
C GLY A 448 -28.82 0.63 4.60
N ALA A 449 -28.19 1.73 5.04
CA ALA A 449 -27.68 2.78 4.16
C ALA A 449 -26.24 2.49 3.69
N PRO A 450 -25.81 3.02 2.53
CA PRO A 450 -24.43 2.90 2.06
C PRO A 450 -23.47 3.69 2.95
N GLY A 451 -22.25 3.18 3.13
CA GLY A 451 -21.24 3.81 3.97
C GLY A 451 -19.91 3.06 3.97
N TYR A 452 -18.94 3.59 4.69
CA TYR A 452 -17.67 2.94 4.95
C TYR A 452 -17.75 2.24 6.31
N LEU A 453 -17.36 0.96 6.34
CA LEU A 453 -17.26 0.16 7.55
C LEU A 453 -15.78 -0.04 7.88
N GLY A 454 -15.31 0.66 8.91
CA GLY A 454 -14.01 0.42 9.51
C GLY A 454 -14.12 -0.68 10.55
N VAL A 455 -13.20 -1.64 10.52
CA VAL A 455 -13.06 -2.66 11.56
C VAL A 455 -11.62 -2.60 12.08
N CYS A 456 -11.47 -2.61 13.40
CA CYS A 456 -10.18 -2.75 14.07
C CYS A 456 -10.22 -3.95 15.01
N ALA A 457 -9.27 -4.86 14.81
CA ALA A 457 -9.06 -6.02 15.66
C ALA A 457 -7.93 -5.74 16.67
N TYR A 458 -8.12 -6.24 17.88
CA TYR A 458 -7.28 -6.00 19.04
C TYR A 458 -6.78 -7.33 19.61
N SER A 459 -5.51 -7.34 20.01
CA SER A 459 -4.85 -8.42 20.76
C SER A 459 -5.65 -8.99 21.94
N HIS A 460 -6.41 -8.13 22.64
CA HIS A 460 -7.17 -8.52 23.83
C HIS A 460 -8.66 -8.18 23.66
N LYS A 461 -9.53 -9.08 24.11
CA LYS A 461 -10.98 -8.86 24.14
C LYS A 461 -11.39 -8.09 25.39
N ALA A 462 -12.15 -7.01 25.23
CA ALA A 462 -12.77 -6.34 26.37
C ALA A 462 -13.84 -7.21 27.03
N LEU A 463 -13.82 -7.25 28.37
CA LEU A 463 -14.94 -7.78 29.15
C LEU A 463 -15.99 -6.68 29.27
N LEU A 464 -16.99 -6.70 28.40
CA LEU A 464 -18.02 -5.65 28.32
C LEU A 464 -18.87 -5.49 29.60
N ASN A 465 -18.77 -6.42 30.57
CA ASN A 465 -19.36 -6.31 31.90
C ASN A 465 -18.41 -5.75 32.99
N GLN A 466 -17.18 -5.35 32.65
CA GLN A 466 -16.20 -4.73 33.57
C GLN A 466 -15.78 -3.34 33.09
N VAL A 467 -15.18 -2.53 33.96
CA VAL A 467 -14.57 -1.24 33.56
C VAL A 467 -13.34 -1.51 32.69
N PRO A 468 -13.09 -0.73 31.62
CA PRO A 468 -12.07 -1.06 30.63
C PRO A 468 -10.63 -0.85 31.13
N TYR A 469 -10.43 0.04 32.10
CA TYR A 469 -9.15 0.30 32.76
C TYR A 469 -9.38 0.65 34.24
N VAL A 470 -8.31 0.82 35.00
CA VAL A 470 -8.35 1.25 36.41
C VAL A 470 -7.82 2.68 36.51
N VAL A 471 -8.58 3.62 37.07
CA VAL A 471 -8.10 4.97 37.38
C VAL A 471 -6.99 4.91 38.44
N GLY A 472 -5.84 5.52 38.15
CA GLY A 472 -4.68 5.52 39.04
C GLY A 472 -4.89 6.32 40.33
N MET A 473 -4.02 6.10 41.33
CA MET A 473 -4.07 6.85 42.58
C MET A 473 -3.90 8.35 42.31
N ASN A 474 -4.79 9.18 42.85
CA ASN A 474 -4.86 10.63 42.56
C ASN A 474 -4.98 10.97 41.06
N ASN A 475 -5.67 10.13 40.28
CA ASN A 475 -5.84 10.24 38.83
C ASN A 475 -4.50 10.29 38.04
N GLN A 476 -3.44 9.70 38.58
CA GLN A 476 -2.15 9.63 37.88
C GLN A 476 -2.12 8.43 36.91
N PRO A 477 -1.81 8.64 35.61
CA PRO A 477 -1.59 7.54 34.68
C PRO A 477 -0.40 6.67 35.14
N CYS A 478 -0.27 5.46 34.58
CA CYS A 478 0.84 4.54 34.86
C CYS A 478 1.02 4.06 36.33
N THR A 479 0.14 4.43 37.27
CA THR A 479 0.24 4.04 38.70
C THR A 479 0.21 2.52 38.93
N TYR A 480 -0.36 1.76 38.00
CA TYR A 480 -0.62 0.32 38.08
C TYR A 480 -0.10 -0.44 36.85
N CYS A 481 0.98 0.03 36.20
CA CYS A 481 1.65 -0.75 35.16
C CYS A 481 2.15 -2.10 35.71
N ALA A 482 2.07 -3.15 34.90
CA ALA A 482 2.68 -4.45 35.23
C ALA A 482 4.21 -4.34 35.37
N SER A 483 4.79 -4.98 36.38
CA SER A 483 6.09 -4.57 36.95
C SER A 483 7.34 -5.17 36.30
N THR A 484 7.27 -5.67 35.06
CA THR A 484 8.40 -6.34 34.38
C THR A 484 8.76 -5.64 33.08
N GLU A 485 9.39 -4.47 33.22
CA GLU A 485 9.95 -3.62 32.14
C GLU A 485 8.93 -2.76 31.37
N VAL A 486 8.38 -1.77 32.07
CA VAL A 486 7.44 -0.79 31.51
C VAL A 486 7.84 0.63 31.91
N ILE A 487 8.06 1.51 30.94
CA ILE A 487 8.21 2.96 31.11
C ILE A 487 6.86 3.68 30.93
N CYS A 488 6.64 4.77 31.66
CA CYS A 488 5.49 5.63 31.42
C CYS A 488 5.80 6.61 30.28
N SER A 489 5.53 6.19 29.03
CA SER A 489 5.72 7.03 27.84
C SER A 489 4.38 7.67 27.49
N GLN A 490 4.32 9.00 27.43
CA GLN A 490 3.11 9.76 27.07
C GLN A 490 1.84 9.30 27.81
N ASN A 491 1.89 9.16 29.14
CA ASN A 491 0.79 8.69 30.01
C ASN A 491 0.32 7.24 29.79
N LEU A 492 1.12 6.40 29.12
CA LEU A 492 0.82 4.99 28.90
C LEU A 492 1.95 4.07 29.39
N CYS A 493 1.56 2.87 29.80
CA CYS A 493 2.44 1.76 30.14
C CYS A 493 3.07 1.18 28.85
N CYS A 494 4.28 1.63 28.51
CA CYS A 494 5.03 1.33 27.28
C CYS A 494 6.28 0.47 27.55
N THR A 495 6.69 -0.37 26.59
CA THR A 495 8.00 -1.03 26.62
C THR A 495 9.12 -0.25 25.91
N ARG A 496 8.79 0.83 25.17
CA ARG A 496 9.76 1.71 24.45
C ARG A 496 9.24 3.14 24.23
N GLU A 497 10.15 4.09 23.94
CA GLU A 497 9.81 5.49 23.56
C GLU A 497 9.33 5.61 22.11
N ILE A 498 8.69 6.73 21.76
CA ILE A 498 7.98 6.94 20.48
C ILE A 498 8.66 8.05 19.64
N GLY A 499 9.44 7.67 18.61
CA GLY A 499 9.73 8.45 17.38
C GLY A 499 11.11 9.13 17.17
N VAL A 500 12.14 8.44 16.64
CA VAL A 500 13.47 9.02 16.25
C VAL A 500 14.16 8.25 15.09
N PHE A 501 14.62 8.93 14.00
CA PHE A 501 15.51 8.43 12.90
C PHE A 501 16.37 9.59 12.28
N ASN A 502 17.22 9.37 11.25
CA ASN A 502 18.30 10.33 10.82
C ASN A 502 18.65 10.36 9.28
N GLU A 503 19.88 10.75 8.89
CA GLU A 503 20.16 11.83 7.91
C GLU A 503 21.27 11.56 6.82
N GLN A 504 21.32 10.45 6.06
CA GLN A 504 22.46 10.23 5.10
C GLN A 504 22.27 9.46 3.75
N SER A 505 21.09 8.96 3.37
CA SER A 505 20.88 8.21 2.11
C SER A 505 19.74 8.74 1.22
N CYS A 506 19.26 9.93 1.54
CA CYS A 506 18.05 10.53 1.02
C CYS A 506 18.28 11.51 -0.15
N GLY A 507 19.45 11.45 -0.80
CA GLY A 507 19.90 12.37 -1.86
C GLY A 507 20.73 13.55 -1.33
N LYS A 508 21.19 14.43 -2.23
CA LYS A 508 21.92 15.67 -1.90
C LYS A 508 21.28 16.89 -2.56
N GLN A 509 21.57 18.06 -2.03
CA GLN A 509 21.14 19.31 -2.66
C GLN A 509 21.67 19.42 -4.10
N PRO A 510 20.85 19.86 -5.07
CA PRO A 510 21.31 20.19 -6.42
C PRO A 510 22.40 21.26 -6.45
N SER A 511 23.19 21.29 -7.52
CA SER A 511 24.26 22.28 -7.63
C SER A 511 23.69 23.71 -7.62
N LYS A 512 24.49 24.69 -7.16
CA LYS A 512 24.05 26.08 -7.08
C LYS A 512 23.62 26.66 -8.44
N ASP A 513 24.22 26.16 -9.53
CA ASP A 513 23.87 26.57 -10.89
C ASP A 513 22.59 25.89 -11.39
N ASP A 514 22.16 24.77 -10.78
CA ASP A 514 20.90 24.08 -11.07
C ASP A 514 19.73 24.57 -10.19
N MET A 515 19.97 25.50 -9.27
CA MET A 515 18.95 26.07 -8.39
C MET A 515 18.46 27.46 -8.86
N VAL A 516 17.22 27.78 -8.49
CA VAL A 516 16.58 29.09 -8.63
C VAL A 516 16.04 29.55 -7.28
N LYS A 517 16.23 30.84 -6.97
CA LYS A 517 15.76 31.43 -5.72
C LYS A 517 14.24 31.58 -5.74
N LEU A 518 13.57 31.01 -4.75
CA LEU A 518 12.11 31.12 -4.59
C LEU A 518 11.81 32.40 -3.80
N VAL A 519 11.26 33.40 -4.48
CA VAL A 519 10.88 34.69 -3.89
C VAL A 519 9.37 34.73 -3.69
N ARG A 520 8.94 35.09 -2.49
CA ARG A 520 7.53 35.29 -2.17
C ARG A 520 7.19 36.76 -2.33
N PHE A 521 6.23 37.05 -3.20
CA PHE A 521 5.53 38.31 -3.21
C PHE A 521 4.11 38.12 -2.66
N PHE A 522 3.48 39.22 -2.25
CA PHE A 522 2.09 39.25 -1.86
C PHE A 522 1.34 40.30 -2.67
N ASP A 523 0.33 39.87 -3.42
CA ASP A 523 -0.56 40.77 -4.13
C ASP A 523 -1.58 41.32 -3.12
N ASN A 524 -1.49 42.62 -2.81
CA ASN A 524 -2.33 43.25 -1.79
C ASN A 524 -3.79 43.41 -2.25
N ASN A 525 -4.05 43.40 -3.56
CA ASN A 525 -5.40 43.48 -4.12
C ASN A 525 -6.07 42.10 -4.12
N LYS A 526 -5.34 41.06 -4.55
CA LYS A 526 -5.82 39.67 -4.60
C LYS A 526 -5.73 38.90 -3.28
N ARG A 527 -4.97 39.42 -2.30
CA ARG A 527 -4.68 38.77 -1.01
C ARG A 527 -4.12 37.35 -1.18
N THR A 528 -3.21 37.17 -2.13
CA THR A 528 -2.63 35.85 -2.45
C THR A 528 -1.11 35.93 -2.55
N ASN A 529 -0.45 34.78 -2.37
CA ASN A 529 0.99 34.66 -2.51
C ASN A 529 1.35 34.43 -3.97
N LEU A 530 2.34 35.16 -4.46
CA LEU A 530 2.99 34.89 -5.73
C LEU A 530 4.36 34.30 -5.42
N LEU A 531 4.53 33.00 -5.65
CA LEU A 531 5.81 32.31 -5.50
C LEU A 531 6.51 32.28 -6.86
N VAL A 532 7.64 32.97 -6.97
CA VAL A 532 8.27 33.30 -8.26
C VAL A 532 9.74 32.88 -8.25
N THR A 533 10.18 32.32 -9.38
CA THR A 533 11.58 31.93 -9.64
C THR A 533 12.18 32.64 -10.88
N ASP A 534 11.36 33.17 -11.79
CA ASP A 534 11.84 33.94 -12.94
C ASP A 534 12.24 35.37 -12.56
N VAL A 535 13.45 35.76 -12.96
CA VAL A 535 14.06 37.06 -12.60
C VAL A 535 13.38 38.24 -13.30
N ASN A 536 12.87 38.06 -14.52
CA ASN A 536 12.19 39.14 -15.25
C ASN A 536 10.83 39.43 -14.62
N GLU A 537 10.12 38.39 -14.20
CA GLU A 537 8.86 38.48 -13.49
C GLU A 537 9.04 39.12 -12.11
N MET A 538 10.08 38.75 -11.35
CA MET A 538 10.45 39.47 -10.11
C MET A 538 10.65 40.98 -10.36
N GLN A 539 11.36 41.37 -11.42
CA GLN A 539 11.53 42.77 -11.79
C GLN A 539 10.24 43.45 -12.25
N ARG A 540 9.31 42.70 -12.85
CA ARG A 540 7.97 43.20 -13.20
C ARG A 540 7.15 43.47 -11.94
N LEU A 541 7.06 42.49 -11.03
CA LEU A 541 6.32 42.58 -9.77
C LEU A 541 6.84 43.69 -8.86
N ARG A 542 8.17 43.88 -8.74
CA ARG A 542 8.78 44.99 -7.98
C ARG A 542 8.41 46.40 -8.47
N ARG A 543 7.86 46.53 -9.67
CA ARG A 543 7.39 47.82 -10.24
C ARG A 543 5.89 48.04 -10.05
N LEU A 544 5.16 47.06 -9.49
CA LEU A 544 3.73 47.16 -9.22
C LEU A 544 3.51 47.69 -7.79
N PRO A 545 2.85 48.85 -7.60
CA PRO A 545 2.62 49.41 -6.26
C PRO A 545 1.70 48.55 -5.38
N GLU A 546 0.88 47.69 -5.98
CA GLU A 546 0.00 46.74 -5.29
C GLU A 546 0.68 45.44 -4.83
N VAL A 547 1.96 45.21 -5.19
CA VAL A 547 2.67 43.96 -4.86
C VAL A 547 3.79 44.21 -3.86
N THR A 548 3.72 43.53 -2.71
CA THR A 548 4.78 43.56 -1.69
C THR A 548 5.80 42.46 -1.96
N ASP A 549 7.09 42.81 -2.08
CA ASP A 549 8.20 41.83 -2.03
C ASP A 549 8.41 41.41 -0.56
N LEU A 550 8.19 40.13 -0.25
CA LEU A 550 8.40 39.56 1.09
C LEU A 550 9.74 38.82 1.19
N GLY A 551 10.61 38.95 0.17
CA GLY A 551 11.93 38.36 0.14
C GLY A 551 11.96 36.90 -0.30
N ALA A 552 13.16 36.33 -0.24
CA ALA A 552 13.39 34.94 -0.59
C ALA A 552 12.97 34.01 0.56
N ILE A 553 12.21 32.98 0.20
CA ILE A 553 11.65 32.00 1.14
C ILE A 553 12.27 30.62 0.99
N GLY A 554 13.16 30.42 0.02
CA GLY A 554 13.91 29.19 -0.20
C GLY A 554 14.56 29.16 -1.58
N SER A 555 14.97 27.97 -2.02
CA SER A 555 15.46 27.67 -3.36
C SER A 555 14.78 26.42 -3.93
N LEU A 556 14.47 26.41 -5.23
CA LEU A 556 13.96 25.25 -5.98
C LEU A 556 15.01 24.76 -6.98
N ALA A 557 14.97 23.49 -7.36
CA ALA A 557 15.71 23.01 -8.52
C ALA A 557 15.03 23.50 -9.81
N LYS A 558 15.82 23.91 -10.82
CA LYS A 558 15.33 24.32 -12.15
C LYS A 558 14.64 23.16 -12.88
N GLU A 559 15.25 21.99 -12.80
CA GLU A 559 14.82 20.77 -13.45
C GLU A 559 15.06 19.55 -12.54
N LYS A 560 14.62 18.36 -12.98
CA LYS A 560 14.96 17.12 -12.27
C LYS A 560 16.46 16.86 -12.41
N THR A 561 17.13 16.68 -11.28
CA THR A 561 18.57 16.43 -11.21
C THR A 561 18.86 15.09 -10.54
N ASN A 562 19.89 14.39 -11.00
CA ASN A 562 20.25 13.08 -10.45
C ASN A 562 20.84 13.16 -9.03
N SER A 563 21.26 14.35 -8.58
CA SER A 563 21.62 14.62 -7.18
C SER A 563 20.44 14.48 -6.22
N CYS A 564 19.21 14.74 -6.69
CA CYS A 564 17.99 14.61 -5.91
C CYS A 564 16.86 13.91 -6.70
N PRO A 565 16.79 12.56 -6.67
CA PRO A 565 15.85 11.80 -7.50
C PRO A 565 14.37 11.97 -7.07
N TYR A 566 14.11 12.41 -5.84
CA TYR A 566 12.77 12.58 -5.27
C TYR A 566 12.05 13.87 -5.70
N LEU A 567 12.70 14.68 -6.55
CA LEU A 567 12.18 15.95 -7.07
C LEU A 567 10.85 15.79 -7.82
N LYS A 568 9.80 16.40 -7.27
CA LYS A 568 8.47 16.57 -7.89
C LYS A 568 8.32 18.00 -8.43
N PRO A 569 7.64 18.19 -9.57
CA PRO A 569 7.37 19.51 -10.10
C PRO A 569 6.45 20.29 -9.14
N VAL A 570 6.78 21.56 -8.91
CA VAL A 570 5.90 22.52 -8.23
C VAL A 570 5.02 23.18 -9.28
N HIS A 571 3.77 22.71 -9.38
CA HIS A 571 2.78 23.22 -10.31
C HIS A 571 2.16 24.52 -9.78
N HIS A 572 2.19 25.57 -10.59
CA HIS A 572 1.50 26.83 -10.31
C HIS A 572 0.11 26.81 -10.94
N LEU A 573 -0.93 26.91 -10.10
CA LEU A 573 -2.33 26.97 -10.49
C LEU A 573 -2.95 28.32 -10.10
N PHE A 574 -3.80 28.87 -10.96
CA PHE A 574 -4.57 30.09 -10.68
C PHE A 574 -6.07 29.84 -10.72
N SER A 575 -6.82 30.35 -9.75
CA SER A 575 -8.28 30.31 -9.77
C SER A 575 -8.87 31.64 -10.22
N ASN A 576 -9.47 31.70 -11.42
CA ASN A 576 -10.27 32.85 -11.85
C ASN A 576 -11.43 33.17 -10.88
N LYS A 577 -12.02 32.12 -10.28
CA LYS A 577 -13.18 32.23 -9.38
C LYS A 577 -12.82 32.80 -8.02
N LEU A 578 -11.66 32.40 -7.48
CA LEU A 578 -11.20 32.79 -6.15
C LEU A 578 -10.12 33.89 -6.17
N GLN A 579 -9.66 34.31 -7.36
CA GLN A 579 -8.61 35.31 -7.58
C GLN A 579 -7.31 35.01 -6.81
N MET A 580 -6.93 33.74 -6.72
CA MET A 580 -5.80 33.28 -5.91
C MET A 580 -4.93 32.26 -6.64
N ASP A 581 -3.67 32.23 -6.24
CA ASP A 581 -2.62 31.35 -6.75
C ASP A 581 -2.33 30.23 -5.74
N VAL A 582 -2.05 29.02 -6.23
CA VAL A 582 -1.71 27.84 -5.42
C VAL A 582 -0.56 27.09 -6.08
N TYR A 583 0.36 26.60 -5.26
CA TYR A 583 1.57 25.89 -5.68
C TYR A 583 1.55 24.49 -5.08
N LEU A 584 1.54 23.44 -5.92
CA LEU A 584 1.31 22.06 -5.48
C LEU A 584 2.40 21.10 -5.99
N THR A 585 2.78 20.11 -5.18
CA THR A 585 3.57 18.94 -5.67
C THR A 585 2.77 17.64 -5.71
N ASN A 586 1.61 17.58 -5.04
CA ASN A 586 0.75 16.41 -5.06
C ASN A 586 0.00 16.29 -6.40
N THR A 587 0.35 15.29 -7.20
CA THR A 587 -0.17 15.06 -8.54
C THR A 587 -1.69 14.80 -8.58
N GLU A 588 -2.27 14.18 -7.54
CA GLU A 588 -3.72 13.94 -7.51
C GLU A 588 -4.49 15.21 -7.11
N VAL A 589 -4.00 15.97 -6.12
CA VAL A 589 -4.60 17.28 -5.77
C VAL A 589 -4.52 18.24 -6.96
N TYR A 590 -3.38 18.27 -7.67
CA TYR A 590 -3.22 19.03 -8.91
C TYR A 590 -4.29 18.66 -9.97
N LYS A 591 -4.50 17.35 -10.23
CA LYS A 591 -5.54 16.89 -11.19
C LYS A 591 -6.95 17.30 -10.78
N GLU A 592 -7.31 17.21 -9.50
CA GLU A 592 -8.63 17.64 -9.04
C GLU A 592 -8.81 19.16 -9.12
N ARG A 593 -7.78 19.97 -8.80
CA ARG A 593 -7.85 21.43 -8.97
C ARG A 593 -8.08 21.87 -10.43
N LEU A 594 -7.52 21.15 -11.40
CA LEU A 594 -7.85 21.41 -12.82
C LEU A 594 -9.33 21.12 -13.14
N ARG A 595 -9.96 20.14 -12.48
CA ARG A 595 -11.41 19.87 -12.61
C ARG A 595 -12.27 20.91 -11.89
N ASP A 596 -11.79 21.45 -10.76
CA ASP A 596 -12.38 22.61 -10.06
C ASP A 596 -12.32 23.91 -10.89
N GLY A 597 -11.68 23.91 -12.07
CA GLY A 597 -11.57 25.05 -12.97
C GLY A 597 -10.38 25.97 -12.68
N PHE A 598 -9.35 25.48 -12.00
CA PHE A 598 -8.08 26.20 -11.89
C PHE A 598 -7.30 26.11 -13.22
N GLU A 599 -6.66 27.19 -13.61
CA GLU A 599 -5.80 27.25 -14.79
C GLU A 599 -4.36 26.85 -14.43
N ASN A 600 -3.77 25.95 -15.20
CA ASN A 600 -2.35 25.64 -15.11
C ASN A 600 -1.51 26.80 -15.67
N LYS A 601 -0.64 27.39 -14.84
CA LYS A 601 0.30 28.45 -15.22
C LYS A 601 1.72 27.91 -15.49
N GLY A 602 1.98 26.65 -15.19
CA GLY A 602 3.23 25.96 -15.51
C GLY A 602 3.89 25.33 -14.28
N ILE A 603 5.20 25.09 -14.40
CA ILE A 603 6.05 24.56 -13.33
C ILE A 603 7.05 25.66 -12.98
N ILE A 604 7.13 26.05 -11.70
CA ILE A 604 8.06 27.11 -11.24
C ILE A 604 9.43 26.56 -10.79
N GLY A 605 9.55 25.24 -10.68
CA GLY A 605 10.75 24.52 -10.26
C GLY A 605 10.36 23.16 -9.68
N TYR A 606 11.30 22.48 -9.04
CA TYR A 606 11.09 21.17 -8.43
C TYR A 606 11.48 21.19 -6.94
N ALA A 607 10.69 20.48 -6.13
CA ALA A 607 10.77 20.38 -4.67
C ALA A 607 10.51 18.94 -4.20
N LEU A 608 10.58 18.69 -2.88
CA LEU A 608 10.27 17.37 -2.29
C LEU A 608 8.92 17.39 -1.56
N ALA A 609 8.25 16.24 -1.53
CA ALA A 609 6.97 16.08 -0.82
C ALA A 609 7.10 15.65 0.65
N GLY A 610 8.32 15.42 1.14
CA GLY A 610 8.61 14.99 2.51
C GLY A 610 9.89 15.63 3.05
N PRO A 611 10.07 15.66 4.37
CA PRO A 611 11.25 16.21 5.04
C PRO A 611 12.47 15.29 4.85
N GLU A 612 13.62 15.72 5.36
CA GLU A 612 14.81 14.86 5.56
C GLU A 612 15.37 14.21 4.30
N ALA A 613 15.06 14.74 3.11
CA ALA A 613 15.57 14.25 1.84
C ALA A 613 16.24 15.34 1.01
N CYS A 614 17.34 14.98 0.36
CA CYS A 614 18.20 15.88 -0.41
C CYS A 614 18.67 17.13 0.34
N GLN A 615 18.75 17.10 1.68
CA GLN A 615 19.13 18.24 2.53
C GLN A 615 18.14 19.42 2.48
N VAL A 616 16.85 19.19 2.22
CA VAL A 616 15.82 20.22 2.43
C VAL A 616 15.57 20.49 3.91
N SER A 617 15.60 21.76 4.29
CA SER A 617 15.38 22.26 5.66
C SER A 617 14.12 23.12 5.78
N VAL A 618 13.59 23.61 4.66
CA VAL A 618 12.56 24.65 4.62
C VAL A 618 11.22 24.04 4.20
N ALA A 619 10.32 23.85 5.16
CA ALA A 619 8.95 23.40 4.91
C ALA A 619 8.06 24.57 4.46
N ILE A 620 7.32 24.39 3.36
CA ILE A 620 6.30 25.35 2.90
C ILE A 620 4.92 24.91 3.40
N TYR A 621 4.43 25.62 4.41
CA TYR A 621 3.15 25.36 5.08
C TYR A 621 2.01 26.03 4.34
N THR A 622 0.90 25.31 4.18
CA THR A 622 -0.32 25.82 3.56
C THR A 622 -1.35 26.18 4.63
N PHE A 623 -1.84 27.42 4.60
CA PHE A 623 -2.92 27.91 5.46
C PHE A 623 -4.05 28.49 4.63
N PHE A 624 -5.29 28.10 4.92
CA PHE A 624 -6.49 28.70 4.32
C PHE A 624 -7.12 29.72 5.26
N SER A 625 -7.17 30.99 4.87
CA SER A 625 -7.90 32.02 5.63
C SER A 625 -9.38 31.92 5.32
N GLN A 626 -10.19 31.52 6.32
CA GLN A 626 -11.64 31.56 6.20
C GLN A 626 -12.17 33.00 6.04
N ALA A 627 -11.48 33.99 6.66
CA ALA A 627 -11.88 35.39 6.59
C ALA A 627 -11.61 36.04 5.23
N LEU A 628 -10.59 35.58 4.50
CA LEU A 628 -10.18 36.13 3.20
C LEU A 628 -10.52 35.24 2.01
N GLY A 629 -10.97 33.99 2.24
CA GLY A 629 -11.32 33.03 1.18
C GLY A 629 -10.12 32.55 0.35
N THR A 630 -8.90 32.73 0.84
CA THR A 630 -7.63 32.59 0.12
C THR A 630 -6.66 31.67 0.85
N THR A 631 -5.71 31.10 0.11
CA THR A 631 -4.63 30.29 0.66
C THR A 631 -3.33 31.10 0.73
N VAL A 632 -2.59 30.92 1.82
CA VAL A 632 -1.27 31.50 2.05
C VAL A 632 -0.28 30.35 2.26
N GLN A 633 0.75 30.30 1.43
CA GLN A 633 1.83 29.30 1.48
C GLN A 633 3.15 29.96 1.86
N LEU A 634 3.68 29.63 3.04
CA LEU A 634 4.84 30.32 3.63
C LEU A 634 5.80 29.35 4.32
N GLN A 635 7.06 29.75 4.41
CA GLN A 635 8.15 28.96 4.99
C GLN A 635 8.10 28.90 6.51
N ASN A 636 8.78 27.90 7.11
CA ASN A 636 9.04 27.83 8.54
C ASN A 636 9.61 29.16 9.08
N GLY A 637 8.97 29.72 10.09
CA GLY A 637 9.37 31.01 10.67
C GLY A 637 8.37 31.55 11.67
N THR A 638 8.62 32.77 12.17
CA THR A 638 7.80 33.43 13.18
C THR A 638 6.33 33.54 12.76
N ASP A 639 6.06 33.86 11.50
CA ASP A 639 4.70 34.00 10.95
C ASP A 639 3.93 32.67 11.02
N VAL A 640 4.55 31.55 10.64
CA VAL A 640 3.95 30.20 10.78
C VAL A 640 3.66 29.88 12.24
N LEU A 641 4.62 30.16 13.14
CA LEU A 641 4.43 29.93 14.58
C LEU A 641 3.29 30.80 15.15
N GLN A 642 3.14 32.04 14.69
CA GLN A 642 2.04 32.91 15.10
C GLN A 642 0.69 32.45 14.50
N LEU A 643 0.65 31.97 13.26
CA LEU A 643 -0.54 31.38 12.65
C LEU A 643 -1.00 30.12 13.40
N LEU A 644 -0.09 29.18 13.65
CA LEU A 644 -0.36 27.95 14.40
C LEU A 644 -0.82 28.22 15.84
N ARG A 645 -0.36 29.32 16.45
CA ARG A 645 -0.77 29.75 17.81
C ARG A 645 -2.01 30.66 17.82
N GLY A 646 -2.64 30.92 16.68
CA GLY A 646 -3.79 31.83 16.57
C GLY A 646 -3.47 33.30 16.91
N GLN A 647 -2.18 33.68 16.89
CA GLN A 647 -1.70 35.02 17.26
C GLN A 647 -1.82 36.03 16.11
N ILE A 648 -2.03 35.57 14.86
CA ILE A 648 -2.39 36.42 13.73
C ILE A 648 -3.91 36.42 13.53
N PRO A 649 -4.59 37.58 13.58
CA PRO A 649 -6.03 37.67 13.28
C PRO A 649 -6.33 37.29 11.83
N GLY A 650 -7.36 36.45 11.59
CA GLY A 650 -7.82 36.11 10.24
C GLY A 650 -8.34 34.68 10.01
N SER A 651 -8.58 33.90 11.07
CA SER A 651 -9.15 32.54 11.01
C SER A 651 -8.46 31.64 9.98
N PHE A 652 -7.16 31.46 10.16
CA PHE A 652 -6.33 30.62 9.30
C PHE A 652 -6.41 29.16 9.75
N LEU A 653 -6.90 28.29 8.86
CA LEU A 653 -6.87 26.84 9.02
C LEU A 653 -5.57 26.29 8.45
N TYR A 654 -4.85 25.50 9.24
CA TYR A 654 -3.70 24.75 8.74
C TYR A 654 -4.14 23.63 7.80
N GLN A 655 -3.44 23.42 6.69
CA GLN A 655 -3.76 22.40 5.68
C GLN A 655 -2.63 21.39 5.42
N GLY A 656 -1.53 21.44 6.19
CA GLY A 656 -0.35 20.59 6.01
C GLY A 656 0.86 21.32 5.43
N VAL A 657 1.95 20.58 5.27
CA VAL A 657 3.13 20.99 4.48
C VAL A 657 2.92 20.51 3.04
N GLU A 658 3.07 21.42 2.07
CA GLU A 658 2.78 21.13 0.66
C GLU A 658 4.03 20.66 -0.12
N PHE A 659 5.20 21.19 0.26
CA PHE A 659 6.51 20.72 -0.18
C PHE A 659 7.64 21.30 0.67
N TYR A 660 8.82 20.73 0.52
CA TYR A 660 10.06 21.10 1.18
C TYR A 660 11.08 21.61 0.16
N VAL A 661 11.80 22.67 0.54
CA VAL A 661 12.76 23.41 -0.29
C VAL A 661 14.08 23.63 0.46
N TRP A 662 15.09 24.14 -0.24
CA TRP A 662 16.39 24.50 0.34
C TRP A 662 16.42 25.93 0.86
N GLU A 663 17.40 26.25 1.70
CA GLU A 663 17.61 27.63 2.16
C GLU A 663 17.82 28.62 1.00
N PRO A 664 17.45 29.90 1.15
CA PRO A 664 17.58 30.93 0.10
C PRO A 664 19.00 31.15 -0.45
N ASP A 665 20.03 30.78 0.31
CA ASP A 665 21.45 30.97 -0.01
C ASP A 665 22.28 29.70 0.22
N ALA A 666 21.62 28.53 0.19
CA ALA A 666 22.25 27.24 0.46
C ALA A 666 23.47 27.00 -0.45
N SER A 667 24.59 26.60 0.16
CA SER A 667 25.83 26.22 -0.54
C SER A 667 25.95 24.69 -0.59
N PRO A 668 26.66 24.11 -1.59
CA PRO A 668 26.82 22.66 -1.72
C PRO A 668 27.60 22.00 -0.57
#